data_AF-A0A8S0QUG2-F1
#
_entry.id   AF-A0A8S0QUG2-F1
#
_cell.length_a   1.000
_cell.length_b   1.000
_cell.length_c   1.000
_cell.angle_alpha   90.00
_cell.angle_beta   90.00
_cell.angle_gamma   90.00
#
_symmetry.space_group_name_H-M   'P 1'
#
loop_
_entity.id
_entity.type
_entity.pdbx_description
1 polymer ?
#
loop_
_entity_poly.entity_id
_entity_poly.type
_entity_poly.pdbx_seq_one_letter_code
_entity_poly.pdbx_strand_id
1 'polypeptide(L)'
;METTVSPPESTSNVSTNVDPIELSATNNNTNDTTTNAAVSYVPSDPLETEPISEPHEPQNQPLPGSQPGPSPQKKRRRRRKIFTDMISTSASRLRVLRPHPKQTTAYSHSETELPDSPSYQHHRKRKSPPDLDKEVDIEALIAISVGFPVDSLTEEEIEANVVSQIGGVEQANYIIVRNHILARWRSNVSLWLTKDHALESIRAEHKNLVNSAYNFLLHHGYINFGVAPAIKEVKMKPVDGMPKGSVIVIGAGLSGLAAARQLIFLGFKVVVLEGRARPGGRVRTKKMTGGDSKTLAAADLGGSVLTGINGNPLGVLVRQLGFPLHKVRDICPLYLPNGRMVNSDVDSKVEVSFNELLDKVCKLRQGIMEEVKSVDVSLGTALEAFRSVYKVAEDSMERMLLDWHLANLEYANATLMSNLSMAFWDQDDPYEMGGDHCFIPGGNERLVRALAEDLPIFSDRPVDRVIYGNDGVLVHAGGQEYRGDMVLCTVPLGVLKRGVIQFVPELPQRKQDAIERLGFGLLNKVAILFPYDFWGGEIDTFGHLTEEPNMRGEFFLFYSYSSVAGGPLLVALVAGEAAVKFENMSPVESVSRVLEILKGIFSPKGIAVPDPLQAVCTRWGQDQFSYGSYSYVAIGASGDDYDILAESVADRVFFAGEATNKQYPATMHGAFLSGMREAAHINRVVKRRSMPSPEKLNNINQESSDLDILFETPDLAFGKFSVLYDPRSADLESNALLRVAFQGDKLNSDFLYLYGLVQRKQVIELNKVEEDLSRIKMLNCDFQVRLVGRNDLCNAAECIITCIKSGRLSST
;
A
#
# COMPACT_ATOMS: atom_id res chain seq x y z
N MET A 1 -47.43 -3.82 -44.22
CA MET A 1 -46.76 -2.53 -43.99
C MET A 1 -45.69 -2.77 -42.92
N GLU A 2 -44.60 -3.53 -43.13
CA GLU A 2 -43.65 -3.62 -44.30
C GLU A 2 -42.83 -2.31 -44.44
N THR A 3 -41.51 -2.29 -44.70
CA THR A 3 -40.49 -3.29 -45.13
C THR A 3 -39.07 -2.67 -44.96
N THR A 4 -37.91 -3.32 -44.74
CA THR A 4 -37.51 -4.72 -44.37
C THR A 4 -36.01 -4.78 -44.01
N VAL A 5 -35.64 -5.58 -42.99
CA VAL A 5 -34.58 -6.65 -42.95
C VAL A 5 -33.13 -6.39 -43.46
N SER A 6 -32.14 -7.02 -42.77
CA SER A 6 -30.69 -6.99 -43.02
C SER A 6 -30.16 -8.16 -43.92
N PRO A 7 -29.07 -8.88 -43.57
CA PRO A 7 -27.66 -8.84 -44.05
C PRO A 7 -27.37 -9.95 -45.13
N PRO A 8 -26.13 -10.45 -45.46
CA PRO A 8 -24.76 -10.21 -44.93
C PRO A 8 -23.58 -10.18 -45.97
N GLU A 9 -22.34 -10.21 -45.43
CA GLU A 9 -21.06 -10.82 -45.89
C GLU A 9 -20.72 -11.15 -47.37
N SER A 10 -19.45 -10.89 -47.74
CA SER A 10 -18.62 -11.80 -48.57
C SER A 10 -17.11 -11.54 -48.36
N THR A 11 -16.23 -12.46 -48.80
CA THR A 11 -14.79 -12.49 -48.48
C THR A 11 -13.90 -12.65 -49.72
N SER A 12 -12.65 -12.16 -49.66
CA SER A 12 -11.55 -12.63 -50.53
C SER A 12 -10.16 -12.20 -50.04
N ASN A 13 -9.20 -13.14 -49.97
CA ASN A 13 -7.77 -12.87 -49.74
C ASN A 13 -7.00 -12.91 -51.07
N VAL A 14 -6.09 -11.97 -51.30
CA VAL A 14 -4.86 -12.16 -52.12
C VAL A 14 -3.73 -11.34 -51.48
N SER A 15 -2.49 -11.82 -51.54
CA SER A 15 -1.28 -11.20 -50.99
C SER A 15 -0.33 -10.69 -52.09
N THR A 16 0.57 -9.76 -51.74
CA THR A 16 1.99 -9.79 -52.15
C THR A 16 2.80 -8.71 -51.41
N ASN A 17 4.07 -9.00 -51.15
CA ASN A 17 5.04 -8.08 -50.55
C ASN A 17 5.60 -7.10 -51.59
N VAL A 18 5.97 -5.88 -51.16
CA VAL A 18 7.09 -5.10 -51.74
C VAL A 18 7.79 -4.34 -50.60
N ASP A 19 9.11 -4.46 -50.51
CA ASP A 19 9.99 -3.72 -49.59
C ASP A 19 10.77 -2.62 -50.37
N PRO A 20 11.46 -1.66 -49.72
CA PRO A 20 11.78 -0.36 -50.31
C PRO A 20 12.94 -0.35 -51.33
N ILE A 21 12.96 0.71 -52.15
CA ILE A 21 14.03 1.02 -53.11
C ILE A 21 14.89 2.16 -52.55
N GLU A 22 16.18 1.89 -52.34
CA GLU A 22 17.22 2.92 -52.29
C GLU A 22 17.47 3.51 -53.68
N LEU A 23 17.83 4.79 -53.78
CA LEU A 23 18.50 5.31 -54.96
C LEU A 23 19.63 6.27 -54.57
N SER A 24 20.79 6.06 -55.19
CA SER A 24 22.06 6.70 -54.86
C SER A 24 22.47 7.77 -55.88
N ALA A 25 23.51 8.55 -55.55
CA ALA A 25 23.92 9.72 -56.30
C ALA A 25 24.63 9.41 -57.63
N THR A 26 24.59 10.37 -58.57
CA THR A 26 25.57 10.49 -59.66
C THR A 26 25.99 11.96 -59.87
N ASN A 27 27.25 12.18 -60.26
CA ASN A 27 27.86 13.49 -60.51
C ASN A 27 27.75 13.89 -61.99
N ASN A 28 27.80 15.21 -62.26
CA ASN A 28 28.58 15.93 -63.31
C ASN A 28 27.85 17.18 -63.86
N ASN A 29 28.50 18.24 -64.37
CA ASN A 29 29.83 18.85 -64.11
C ASN A 29 29.89 20.24 -64.85
N THR A 30 31.01 20.98 -64.70
CA THR A 30 31.55 22.11 -65.52
C THR A 30 31.20 23.59 -65.18
N ASN A 31 32.27 24.34 -64.83
CA ASN A 31 32.72 25.69 -65.30
C ASN A 31 31.80 26.93 -65.10
N ASP A 32 32.26 28.18 -64.84
CA ASP A 32 33.58 28.82 -64.55
C ASP A 32 33.30 30.29 -64.05
N THR A 33 34.20 31.24 -63.72
CA THR A 33 35.69 31.40 -63.72
C THR A 33 36.10 32.49 -62.69
N THR A 34 37.28 32.38 -62.03
CA THR A 34 38.10 33.48 -61.42
C THR A 34 37.50 34.32 -60.25
N THR A 35 38.23 34.99 -59.34
CA THR A 35 39.66 35.40 -59.26
C THR A 35 40.36 35.09 -57.91
N ASN A 36 41.70 35.15 -57.94
CA ASN A 36 42.70 35.03 -56.83
C ASN A 36 42.51 36.03 -55.66
N ALA A 37 43.19 35.94 -54.50
CA ALA A 37 44.54 35.40 -54.21
C ALA A 37 44.74 34.80 -52.79
N ALA A 38 45.90 34.16 -52.58
CA ALA A 38 46.31 33.41 -51.38
C ALA A 38 47.73 33.84 -50.88
N VAL A 39 48.23 33.17 -49.81
CA VAL A 39 49.63 32.88 -49.35
C VAL A 39 49.53 32.68 -47.81
N SER A 40 49.78 31.53 -47.14
CA SER A 40 50.81 30.44 -47.20
C SER A 40 52.17 30.84 -46.57
N TYR A 41 52.99 30.02 -45.89
CA TYR A 41 53.16 28.54 -45.89
C TYR A 41 53.53 28.01 -44.47
N VAL A 42 54.10 26.78 -44.35
CA VAL A 42 54.12 25.92 -43.14
C VAL A 42 55.57 25.65 -42.56
N PRO A 43 55.98 24.49 -41.95
CA PRO A 43 56.53 24.40 -40.57
C PRO A 43 58.04 24.09 -40.41
N SER A 44 58.51 23.95 -39.15
CA SER A 44 59.74 23.23 -38.79
C SER A 44 59.76 22.66 -37.35
N ASP A 45 60.28 21.44 -37.21
CA ASP A 45 60.61 20.64 -36.01
C ASP A 45 61.93 19.87 -36.35
N PRO A 46 62.62 19.11 -35.46
CA PRO A 46 62.63 19.04 -33.98
C PRO A 46 64.09 19.12 -33.41
N LEU A 47 64.33 18.76 -32.14
CA LEU A 47 65.56 18.06 -31.67
C LEU A 47 65.44 17.55 -30.20
N GLU A 48 66.32 16.63 -29.79
CA GLU A 48 66.19 15.76 -28.59
C GLU A 48 67.23 16.06 -27.48
N THR A 49 66.95 15.71 -26.21
CA THR A 49 67.74 14.78 -25.32
C THR A 49 67.34 14.89 -23.82
N GLU A 50 67.63 13.83 -23.03
CA GLU A 50 67.24 13.66 -21.60
C GLU A 50 68.48 13.75 -20.62
N PRO A 51 68.51 13.22 -19.36
CA PRO A 51 67.49 12.93 -18.31
C PRO A 51 67.95 13.36 -16.85
N ILE A 52 67.28 12.86 -15.78
CA ILE A 52 67.77 12.51 -14.39
C ILE A 52 67.33 13.34 -13.13
N SER A 53 66.58 12.63 -12.26
CA SER A 53 66.43 12.61 -10.76
C SER A 53 65.94 13.77 -9.84
N GLU A 54 65.06 13.36 -8.91
CA GLU A 54 64.73 13.82 -7.53
C GLU A 54 65.95 14.15 -6.60
N PRO A 55 65.85 14.88 -5.44
CA PRO A 55 64.90 14.58 -4.32
C PRO A 55 64.46 15.65 -3.26
N HIS A 56 63.44 15.26 -2.47
CA HIS A 56 63.11 15.58 -1.04
C HIS A 56 62.79 17.02 -0.50
N GLU A 57 62.07 17.04 0.64
CA GLU A 57 61.53 18.20 1.39
C GLU A 57 62.57 18.92 2.29
N PRO A 58 62.24 20.15 2.78
CA PRO A 58 62.15 20.31 4.25
C PRO A 58 61.01 21.23 4.77
N GLN A 59 60.86 21.28 6.10
CA GLN A 59 59.75 21.88 6.89
C GLN A 59 59.99 23.35 7.33
N ASN A 60 58.92 24.15 7.53
CA ASN A 60 58.50 24.69 8.87
C ASN A 60 57.50 25.88 8.89
N GLN A 61 56.42 25.71 9.68
CA GLN A 61 55.75 26.62 10.65
C GLN A 61 55.22 28.05 10.26
N PRO A 62 54.25 28.65 11.03
CA PRO A 62 53.24 29.57 10.47
C PRO A 62 52.96 30.91 11.21
N LEU A 63 51.93 31.63 10.71
CA LEU A 63 51.17 32.80 11.26
C LEU A 63 51.61 34.21 10.78
N PRO A 64 50.73 35.24 10.76
CA PRO A 64 49.29 35.26 11.16
C PRO A 64 48.29 35.81 10.11
N GLY A 65 46.98 35.58 10.33
CA GLY A 65 46.06 36.74 10.40
C GLY A 65 45.06 37.04 9.27
N SER A 66 44.22 36.09 8.83
CA SER A 66 42.81 36.41 8.48
C SER A 66 41.93 35.15 8.47
N GLN A 67 40.78 35.19 9.15
CA GLN A 67 39.84 34.07 9.23
C GLN A 67 38.69 34.25 8.23
N PRO A 68 38.38 33.23 7.40
CA PRO A 68 37.01 33.03 6.93
C PRO A 68 36.13 32.67 8.14
N GLY A 69 35.06 33.43 8.37
CA GLY A 69 34.08 33.09 9.41
C GLY A 69 33.37 31.76 9.13
N PRO A 70 32.93 31.00 10.15
CA PRO A 70 32.28 29.71 9.95
C PRO A 70 30.95 29.89 9.19
N SER A 71 30.81 29.18 8.07
CA SER A 71 29.58 29.16 7.30
C SER A 71 28.44 28.51 8.12
N PRO A 72 27.30 29.20 8.32
CA PRO A 72 26.23 28.68 9.17
C PRO A 72 25.53 27.51 8.48
N GLN A 73 25.77 26.28 8.97
CA GLN A 73 25.04 25.08 8.54
C GLN A 73 23.55 25.18 8.92
N LYS A 74 22.74 25.81 8.06
CA LYS A 74 21.28 25.92 8.21
C LYS A 74 20.64 24.52 8.12
N LYS A 75 20.37 23.90 9.26
CA LYS A 75 19.42 22.77 9.34
C LYS A 75 18.02 23.31 9.05
N ARG A 76 17.33 22.78 8.04
CA ARG A 76 15.91 23.07 7.80
C ARG A 76 15.11 22.78 9.07
N ARG A 77 14.22 23.70 9.44
CA ARG A 77 13.59 23.72 10.76
C ARG A 77 12.37 22.79 10.80
N ARG A 78 12.59 21.48 10.64
CA ARG A 78 11.60 20.45 11.02
C ARG A 78 11.00 20.83 12.38
N ARG A 79 9.67 20.72 12.52
CA ARG A 79 8.99 20.86 13.80
C ARG A 79 9.53 19.79 14.75
N ARG A 80 10.53 20.15 15.54
CA ARG A 80 11.12 19.29 16.56
C ARG A 80 10.03 19.06 17.60
N LYS A 81 9.28 17.95 17.49
CA LYS A 81 8.34 17.47 18.52
C LYS A 81 9.14 17.43 19.83
N ILE A 82 8.93 18.44 20.68
CA ILE A 82 9.55 18.48 22.00
C ILE A 82 8.72 17.51 22.82
N PHE A 83 9.24 16.29 22.98
CA PHE A 83 8.73 15.33 23.96
C PHE A 83 9.15 15.83 25.35
N THR A 84 8.47 16.88 25.82
CA THR A 84 8.62 17.41 27.17
C THR A 84 7.96 16.43 28.15
N ASP A 85 8.76 15.88 29.06
CA ASP A 85 8.34 15.31 30.34
C ASP A 85 7.10 14.40 30.37
N MET A 86 7.19 13.18 29.79
CA MET A 86 6.37 12.06 30.27
C MET A 86 6.97 10.65 30.02
N ILE A 87 8.06 10.33 30.71
CA ILE A 87 8.38 8.95 31.08
C ILE A 87 8.60 8.90 32.60
N SER A 88 7.50 8.75 33.33
CA SER A 88 7.51 8.52 34.78
C SER A 88 6.61 7.33 35.10
N THR A 89 7.21 6.13 35.17
CA THR A 89 6.50 4.91 35.56
C THR A 89 7.37 4.06 36.48
N SER A 90 6.88 3.82 37.68
CA SER A 90 7.61 3.19 38.77
C SER A 90 7.63 1.66 38.71
N ALA A 91 8.83 1.08 38.89
CA ALA A 91 9.21 -0.20 39.54
C ALA A 91 8.49 -1.54 39.19
N SER A 92 7.36 -1.54 38.50
CA SER A 92 6.51 -2.71 38.24
C SER A 92 6.86 -3.40 36.91
N ARG A 93 7.20 -2.61 35.88
CA ARG A 93 7.49 -3.06 34.50
C ARG A 93 8.60 -4.12 34.41
N LEU A 94 9.61 -4.04 35.27
CA LEU A 94 10.77 -4.95 35.31
C LEU A 94 10.45 -6.41 35.73
N ARG A 95 9.17 -6.74 35.98
CA ARG A 95 8.75 -8.12 36.29
C ARG A 95 8.53 -9.01 35.07
N VAL A 96 8.32 -8.48 33.86
CA VAL A 96 7.99 -9.30 32.68
C VAL A 96 9.21 -10.02 32.08
N LEU A 97 10.35 -9.33 32.05
CA LEU A 97 11.59 -9.83 31.44
C LEU A 97 12.41 -10.70 32.41
N ARG A 98 13.25 -11.56 31.84
CA ARG A 98 14.28 -12.32 32.58
C ARG A 98 15.56 -11.49 32.70
N PRO A 99 16.19 -11.42 33.88
CA PRO A 99 17.62 -11.14 33.97
C PRO A 99 18.37 -12.21 33.15
N HIS A 100 19.26 -11.81 32.23
CA HIS A 100 19.95 -12.75 31.34
C HIS A 100 20.66 -13.89 32.11
N PRO A 101 20.42 -15.16 31.76
CA PRO A 101 21.25 -16.27 32.23
C PRO A 101 22.67 -16.18 31.66
N LYS A 102 23.64 -16.82 32.35
CA LYS A 102 24.94 -17.11 31.73
C LYS A 102 24.77 -18.15 30.63
N GLN A 103 25.43 -17.98 29.49
CA GLN A 103 25.64 -19.09 28.56
C GLN A 103 26.63 -20.08 29.19
N THR A 104 26.33 -21.36 29.10
CA THR A 104 27.20 -22.47 29.53
C THR A 104 27.15 -23.59 28.49
N THR A 105 28.32 -23.89 27.91
CA THR A 105 28.69 -25.14 27.22
C THR A 105 27.86 -25.59 25.99
N ALA A 106 28.41 -26.36 25.06
CA ALA A 106 29.79 -26.51 24.57
C ALA A 106 29.73 -27.37 23.29
N TYR A 107 30.48 -27.01 22.25
CA TYR A 107 30.90 -27.92 21.17
C TYR A 107 32.29 -27.48 20.72
N SER A 108 33.14 -28.45 20.35
CA SER A 108 34.59 -28.26 20.26
C SER A 108 35.18 -28.68 18.92
N HIS A 109 36.28 -28.00 18.56
CA HIS A 109 37.16 -28.22 17.41
C HIS A 109 36.56 -27.89 16.02
N SER A 110 37.37 -27.48 15.04
CA SER A 110 38.84 -27.27 15.04
C SER A 110 39.21 -25.88 14.53
N GLU A 111 40.22 -25.27 15.15
CA GLU A 111 40.88 -24.07 14.63
C GLU A 111 41.89 -24.45 13.54
N THR A 112 42.22 -23.48 12.68
CA THR A 112 43.55 -23.45 12.06
C THR A 112 44.01 -21.98 11.99
N GLU A 113 45.13 -21.77 12.66
CA GLU A 113 45.92 -20.57 12.94
C GLU A 113 46.13 -19.59 11.76
N LEU A 114 46.56 -18.32 11.87
CA LEU A 114 46.76 -17.24 12.89
C LEU A 114 47.32 -16.02 12.08
N PRO A 115 47.85 -14.92 12.67
CA PRO A 115 47.34 -13.98 13.70
C PRO A 115 46.96 -12.65 12.98
N ASP A 116 47.02 -11.40 13.48
CA ASP A 116 47.18 -10.79 14.82
C ASP A 116 46.45 -9.41 14.83
N SER A 117 46.02 -8.94 16.01
CA SER A 117 45.82 -7.52 16.37
C SER A 117 45.37 -7.39 17.83
N PRO A 118 45.68 -6.27 18.52
CA PRO A 118 45.83 -6.27 19.98
C PRO A 118 44.54 -6.32 20.80
N SER A 119 44.65 -6.91 21.98
CA SER A 119 43.55 -7.18 22.92
C SER A 119 42.99 -5.95 23.64
N TYR A 120 41.68 -5.69 23.50
CA TYR A 120 40.92 -4.85 24.42
C TYR A 120 40.01 -5.70 25.32
N GLN A 121 40.37 -5.80 26.61
CA GLN A 121 39.61 -6.58 27.60
C GLN A 121 38.33 -5.85 28.05
N HIS A 122 37.20 -6.12 27.39
CA HIS A 122 35.90 -5.63 27.86
C HIS A 122 35.38 -6.43 29.07
N HIS A 123 35.60 -5.91 30.28
CA HIS A 123 34.87 -6.35 31.47
C HIS A 123 33.36 -6.14 31.30
N ARG A 124 32.61 -7.20 30.92
CA ARG A 124 31.14 -7.19 30.87
C ARG A 124 30.55 -7.08 32.29
N LYS A 125 30.33 -5.84 32.74
CA LYS A 125 29.61 -5.53 33.99
C LYS A 125 28.16 -6.05 33.91
N ARG A 126 27.65 -6.44 35.07
CA ARG A 126 26.23 -6.75 35.31
C ARG A 126 25.42 -5.46 35.11
N LYS A 127 24.46 -5.43 34.18
CA LYS A 127 23.57 -4.27 33.98
C LYS A 127 22.82 -3.94 35.28
N SER A 128 22.66 -2.65 35.55
CA SER A 128 21.94 -2.13 36.72
C SER A 128 20.46 -1.90 36.39
N PRO A 129 19.56 -1.74 37.39
CA PRO A 129 18.15 -1.43 37.13
C PRO A 129 17.92 -0.25 36.15
N PRO A 130 18.56 0.94 36.29
CA PRO A 130 18.39 2.05 35.36
C PRO A 130 19.06 1.85 33.98
N ASP A 131 19.65 0.68 33.70
CA ASP A 131 20.03 0.29 32.34
C ASP A 131 18.91 -0.50 31.65
N LEU A 132 18.09 -1.24 32.41
CA LEU A 132 16.94 -1.99 31.88
C LEU A 132 15.76 -1.08 31.56
N ASP A 133 15.50 -0.07 32.39
CA ASP A 133 14.42 0.89 32.14
C ASP A 133 14.63 1.63 30.79
N LYS A 134 15.88 2.03 30.49
CA LYS A 134 16.27 2.63 29.20
C LYS A 134 16.08 1.68 28.02
N GLU A 135 16.25 0.37 28.21
CA GLU A 135 15.99 -0.61 27.15
C GLU A 135 14.49 -0.72 26.87
N VAL A 136 13.64 -0.73 27.90
CA VAL A 136 12.18 -0.66 27.74
C VAL A 136 11.73 0.63 27.05
N ASP A 137 12.36 1.77 27.33
CA ASP A 137 12.08 3.04 26.64
C ASP A 137 12.47 2.98 25.15
N ILE A 138 13.59 2.35 24.79
CA ILE A 138 13.99 2.13 23.39
C ILE A 138 13.02 1.17 22.69
N GLU A 139 12.58 0.10 23.35
CA GLU A 139 11.59 -0.84 22.82
C GLU A 139 10.23 -0.16 22.59
N ALA A 140 9.81 0.75 23.49
CA ALA A 140 8.64 1.58 23.31
C ALA A 140 8.79 2.55 22.12
N LEU A 141 9.92 3.24 21.98
CA LEU A 141 10.19 4.13 20.84
C LEU A 141 10.16 3.37 19.49
N ILE A 142 10.65 2.12 19.46
CA ILE A 142 10.54 1.26 18.28
C ILE A 142 9.06 0.91 18.00
N ALA A 143 8.27 0.58 19.03
CA ALA A 143 6.86 0.28 18.88
C ALA A 143 6.04 1.48 18.37
N ILE A 144 6.27 2.69 18.92
CA ILE A 144 5.70 3.96 18.42
C ILE A 144 6.03 4.14 16.94
N SER A 145 7.29 3.92 16.55
CA SER A 145 7.72 4.14 15.16
C SER A 145 6.99 3.26 14.14
N VAL A 146 6.33 2.17 14.56
CA VAL A 146 5.61 1.24 13.69
C VAL A 146 4.09 1.24 13.92
N GLY A 147 3.57 2.22 14.65
CA GLY A 147 2.13 2.46 14.81
C GLY A 147 1.52 2.04 16.16
N PHE A 148 2.29 1.52 17.11
CA PHE A 148 1.76 1.10 18.41
C PHE A 148 1.87 2.21 19.48
N PRO A 149 0.78 2.55 20.20
CA PRO A 149 0.83 3.48 21.32
C PRO A 149 1.57 2.89 22.53
N VAL A 150 2.03 3.77 23.42
CA VAL A 150 2.97 3.47 24.52
C VAL A 150 2.35 2.62 25.62
N ASP A 151 1.08 2.86 25.92
CA ASP A 151 0.36 2.44 27.14
C ASP A 151 -1.04 1.86 26.86
N SER A 152 -1.51 1.93 25.62
CA SER A 152 -2.77 1.33 25.16
C SER A 152 -2.58 0.23 24.10
N LEU A 153 -3.69 -0.42 23.76
CA LEU A 153 -3.81 -1.32 22.62
C LEU A 153 -4.30 -0.54 21.40
N THR A 154 -3.88 -0.96 20.21
CA THR A 154 -4.50 -0.52 18.95
C THR A 154 -5.89 -1.14 18.78
N GLU A 155 -6.72 -0.58 17.90
CA GLU A 155 -8.03 -1.15 17.57
C GLU A 155 -7.90 -2.56 16.98
N GLU A 156 -6.91 -2.80 16.10
CA GLU A 156 -6.62 -4.15 15.57
C GLU A 156 -6.32 -5.18 16.69
N GLU A 157 -5.63 -4.77 17.75
CA GLU A 157 -5.31 -5.62 18.90
C GLU A 157 -6.54 -5.92 19.76
N ILE A 158 -7.42 -4.93 19.94
CA ILE A 158 -8.69 -5.10 20.64
C ILE A 158 -9.60 -6.07 19.85
N GLU A 159 -9.77 -5.85 18.54
CA GLU A 159 -10.54 -6.75 17.67
C GLU A 159 -9.96 -8.17 17.59
N ALA A 160 -8.64 -8.31 17.67
CA ALA A 160 -7.95 -9.59 17.70
C ALA A 160 -8.01 -10.30 19.06
N ASN A 161 -8.58 -9.65 20.09
CA ASN A 161 -8.73 -10.18 21.45
C ASN A 161 -7.38 -10.65 22.03
N VAL A 162 -6.34 -9.81 21.93
CA VAL A 162 -4.96 -10.17 22.32
C VAL A 162 -4.74 -10.36 23.82
N VAL A 163 -5.69 -9.90 24.65
CA VAL A 163 -5.76 -10.07 26.11
C VAL A 163 -7.17 -10.47 26.51
N SER A 164 -7.33 -11.15 27.66
CA SER A 164 -8.65 -11.56 28.18
C SER A 164 -9.48 -10.40 28.72
N GLN A 165 -8.82 -9.35 29.22
CA GLN A 165 -9.47 -8.13 29.70
C GLN A 165 -8.72 -6.88 29.25
N ILE A 166 -9.46 -5.86 28.80
CA ILE A 166 -8.92 -4.54 28.47
C ILE A 166 -8.62 -3.78 29.78
N GLY A 167 -7.45 -3.16 29.85
CA GLY A 167 -6.93 -2.48 31.04
C GLY A 167 -6.20 -3.41 32.02
N GLY A 168 -5.72 -2.82 33.12
CA GLY A 168 -5.06 -3.56 34.19
C GLY A 168 -3.73 -4.20 33.82
N VAL A 169 -3.35 -5.23 34.60
CA VAL A 169 -1.99 -5.82 34.57
C VAL A 169 -1.76 -6.72 33.36
N GLU A 170 -2.80 -7.36 32.80
CA GLU A 170 -2.65 -8.19 31.60
C GLU A 170 -2.27 -7.33 30.38
N GLN A 171 -3.01 -6.26 30.11
CA GLN A 171 -2.69 -5.29 29.06
C GLN A 171 -1.30 -4.68 29.24
N ALA A 172 -0.95 -4.23 30.44
CA ALA A 172 0.35 -3.64 30.72
C ALA A 172 1.52 -4.60 30.43
N ASN A 173 1.37 -5.88 30.81
CA ASN A 173 2.36 -6.91 30.52
C ASN A 173 2.40 -7.27 29.03
N TYR A 174 1.24 -7.37 28.37
CA TYR A 174 1.14 -7.63 26.93
C TYR A 174 1.85 -6.54 26.12
N ILE A 175 1.66 -5.26 26.46
CA ILE A 175 2.32 -4.12 25.81
C ILE A 175 3.85 -4.24 25.88
N ILE A 176 4.40 -4.60 27.04
CA ILE A 176 5.84 -4.85 27.21
C ILE A 176 6.29 -6.02 26.32
N VAL A 177 5.56 -7.14 26.33
CA VAL A 177 5.86 -8.33 25.50
C VAL A 177 5.84 -7.99 24.00
N ARG A 178 4.82 -7.25 23.53
CA ARG A 178 4.66 -6.78 22.16
C ARG A 178 5.84 -5.91 21.72
N ASN A 179 6.17 -4.88 22.52
CA ASN A 179 7.27 -3.95 22.23
C ASN A 179 8.62 -4.69 22.18
N HIS A 180 8.84 -5.64 23.08
CA HIS A 180 10.03 -6.49 23.11
C HIS A 180 10.17 -7.36 21.85
N ILE A 181 9.08 -8.01 21.41
CA ILE A 181 9.06 -8.84 20.19
C ILE A 181 9.34 -7.99 18.94
N LEU A 182 8.71 -6.81 18.85
CA LEU A 182 8.94 -5.84 17.77
C LEU A 182 10.40 -5.40 17.70
N ALA A 183 10.98 -4.96 18.82
CA ALA A 183 12.36 -4.51 18.89
C ALA A 183 13.35 -5.65 18.57
N ARG A 184 13.11 -6.84 19.12
CA ARG A 184 13.95 -8.02 18.89
C ARG A 184 13.96 -8.42 17.41
N TRP A 185 12.83 -8.38 16.69
CA TRP A 185 12.84 -8.58 15.24
C TRP A 185 13.45 -7.39 14.48
N ARG A 186 13.12 -6.15 14.83
CA ARG A 186 13.66 -4.94 14.17
C ARG A 186 15.19 -4.82 14.28
N SER A 187 15.82 -5.46 15.26
CA SER A 187 17.27 -5.57 15.42
C SER A 187 17.96 -6.37 14.31
N ASN A 188 17.31 -7.41 13.76
CA ASN A 188 17.79 -8.17 12.61
C ASN A 188 16.61 -8.65 11.75
N VAL A 189 16.10 -7.73 10.94
CA VAL A 189 14.94 -7.95 10.06
C VAL A 189 15.15 -9.00 8.96
N SER A 190 16.39 -9.45 8.73
CA SER A 190 16.72 -10.44 7.70
C SER A 190 16.58 -11.88 8.16
N LEU A 191 16.42 -12.11 9.47
CA LEU A 191 16.18 -13.43 10.05
C LEU A 191 14.72 -13.62 10.46
N TRP A 192 14.27 -14.88 10.46
CA TRP A 192 12.98 -15.26 11.03
C TRP A 192 13.07 -15.28 12.56
N LEU A 193 12.35 -14.37 13.23
CA LEU A 193 12.18 -14.47 14.68
C LEU A 193 11.23 -15.63 14.99
N THR A 194 11.72 -16.68 15.64
CA THR A 194 10.89 -17.79 16.12
C THR A 194 10.16 -17.41 17.41
N LYS A 195 9.09 -18.13 17.72
CA LYS A 195 8.34 -17.98 18.97
C LYS A 195 9.17 -18.33 20.21
N ASP A 196 10.05 -19.32 20.11
CA ASP A 196 10.92 -19.72 21.21
C ASP A 196 12.03 -18.68 21.45
N HIS A 197 12.65 -18.14 20.40
CA HIS A 197 13.56 -17.00 20.52
C HIS A 197 12.86 -15.79 21.16
N ALA A 198 11.60 -15.51 20.79
CA ALA A 198 10.81 -14.46 21.45
C ALA A 198 10.56 -14.72 22.95
N LEU A 199 10.51 -15.99 23.39
CA LEU A 199 10.26 -16.39 24.77
C LEU A 199 11.52 -16.44 25.66
N GLU A 200 12.73 -16.56 25.08
CA GLU A 200 14.00 -16.67 25.83
C GLU A 200 14.20 -15.58 26.89
N SER A 201 13.91 -14.34 26.52
CA SER A 201 14.10 -13.13 27.33
C SER A 201 12.90 -12.79 28.22
N ILE A 202 11.79 -13.52 28.10
CA ILE A 202 10.52 -13.25 28.79
C ILE A 202 10.23 -14.38 29.79
N ARG A 203 9.72 -14.07 30.98
CA ARG A 203 9.47 -15.10 32.01
C ARG A 203 8.42 -16.11 31.55
N ALA A 204 8.61 -17.37 31.94
CA ALA A 204 7.76 -18.47 31.49
C ALA A 204 6.28 -18.31 31.89
N GLU A 205 6.01 -17.62 33.01
CA GLU A 205 4.66 -17.23 33.45
C GLU A 205 3.89 -16.39 32.43
N HIS A 206 4.58 -15.67 31.52
CA HIS A 206 3.96 -14.85 30.48
C HIS A 206 3.89 -15.54 29.11
N LYS A 207 4.13 -16.85 29.01
CA LYS A 207 4.11 -17.61 27.74
C LYS A 207 2.82 -17.40 26.92
N ASN A 208 1.67 -17.20 27.58
CA ASN A 208 0.39 -16.93 26.91
C ASN A 208 0.36 -15.54 26.24
N LEU A 209 0.94 -14.52 26.87
CA LEU A 209 1.07 -13.18 26.29
C LEU A 209 2.07 -13.19 25.12
N VAL A 210 3.18 -13.94 25.24
CA VAL A 210 4.13 -14.16 24.14
C VAL A 210 3.45 -14.88 22.96
N ASN A 211 2.65 -15.92 23.24
CA ASN A 211 1.83 -16.59 22.24
C ASN A 211 0.89 -15.60 21.51
N SER A 212 0.17 -14.78 22.27
CA SER A 212 -0.79 -13.81 21.74
C SER A 212 -0.12 -12.75 20.87
N ALA A 213 0.84 -12.00 21.44
CA ALA A 213 1.56 -10.94 20.75
C ALA A 213 2.31 -11.44 19.51
N TYR A 214 3.03 -12.58 19.60
CA TYR A 214 3.71 -13.17 18.46
C TYR A 214 2.73 -13.55 17.35
N ASN A 215 1.61 -14.19 17.69
CA ASN A 215 0.58 -14.57 16.72
C ASN A 215 -0.06 -13.32 16.10
N PHE A 216 -0.36 -12.28 16.88
CA PHE A 216 -0.93 -11.02 16.39
C PHE A 216 0.02 -10.35 15.38
N LEU A 217 1.26 -10.09 15.80
CA LEU A 217 2.27 -9.38 15.02
C LEU A 217 2.65 -10.14 13.74
N LEU A 218 2.65 -11.47 13.76
CA LEU A 218 2.98 -12.31 12.60
C LEU A 218 1.83 -12.35 11.57
N HIS A 219 0.57 -12.44 12.02
CA HIS A 219 -0.59 -12.49 11.11
C HIS A 219 -0.90 -11.11 10.49
N HIS A 220 -0.79 -10.02 11.26
CA HIS A 220 -0.97 -8.65 10.75
C HIS A 220 0.29 -8.09 10.05
N GLY A 221 1.43 -8.80 10.16
CA GLY A 221 2.60 -8.54 9.33
C GLY A 221 3.55 -7.46 9.86
N TYR A 222 3.54 -7.20 11.16
CA TYR A 222 4.47 -6.29 11.84
C TYR A 222 5.86 -6.90 12.06
N ILE A 223 5.97 -8.24 12.09
CA ILE A 223 7.23 -9.01 12.16
C ILE A 223 7.32 -10.05 11.04
N ASN A 224 8.53 -10.55 10.76
CA ASN A 224 8.82 -11.61 9.78
C ASN A 224 8.18 -11.37 8.39
N PHE A 225 8.06 -10.10 7.96
CA PHE A 225 7.59 -9.75 6.62
C PHE A 225 8.76 -9.49 5.66
N GLY A 226 8.43 -9.38 4.37
CA GLY A 226 9.40 -9.03 3.33
C GLY A 226 10.04 -10.22 2.64
N VAL A 227 11.32 -10.06 2.26
CA VAL A 227 11.92 -10.73 1.09
C VAL A 227 13.33 -11.30 1.34
N ALA A 228 13.88 -11.19 2.56
CA ALA A 228 15.15 -11.83 2.90
C ALA A 228 15.07 -13.37 2.73
N PRO A 229 16.18 -14.07 2.38
CA PRO A 229 16.15 -15.51 2.10
C PRO A 229 15.52 -16.36 3.22
N ALA A 230 15.90 -16.14 4.49
CA ALA A 230 15.34 -16.87 5.63
C ALA A 230 13.86 -16.54 5.91
N ILE A 231 13.33 -15.42 5.39
CA ILE A 231 11.90 -15.10 5.43
C ILE A 231 11.18 -15.79 4.26
N LYS A 232 11.74 -15.76 3.04
CA LYS A 232 11.20 -16.45 1.86
C LYS A 232 11.10 -17.95 2.08
N GLU A 233 12.15 -18.59 2.60
CA GLU A 233 12.20 -20.04 2.84
C GLU A 233 11.09 -20.52 3.79
N VAL A 234 10.68 -19.69 4.75
CA VAL A 234 9.55 -20.01 5.64
C VAL A 234 8.21 -19.62 5.01
N LYS A 235 8.10 -18.47 4.33
CA LYS A 235 6.83 -17.97 3.77
C LYS A 235 6.38 -18.63 2.47
N MET A 236 7.28 -19.27 1.72
CA MET A 236 6.97 -19.96 0.46
C MET A 236 7.01 -21.49 0.58
N LYS A 237 7.20 -22.05 1.79
CA LYS A 237 6.95 -23.48 2.03
C LYS A 237 5.46 -23.78 1.83
N PRO A 238 5.09 -24.87 1.14
CA PRO A 238 3.70 -25.32 1.08
C PRO A 238 3.15 -25.49 2.49
N VAL A 239 1.94 -24.97 2.72
CA VAL A 239 1.23 -25.20 3.98
C VAL A 239 0.58 -26.58 3.88
N ASP A 240 1.05 -27.54 4.69
CA ASP A 240 0.50 -28.89 4.71
C ASP A 240 -0.97 -28.88 5.11
N GLY A 241 -1.84 -29.34 4.19
CA GLY A 241 -3.29 -29.42 4.38
C GLY A 241 -4.08 -28.87 3.19
N MET A 242 -5.40 -28.74 3.38
CA MET A 242 -6.26 -28.06 2.40
C MET A 242 -6.11 -26.54 2.52
N PRO A 243 -6.07 -25.78 1.41
CA PRO A 243 -6.07 -24.32 1.46
C PRO A 243 -7.27 -23.77 2.23
N LYS A 244 -7.09 -22.67 2.96
CA LYS A 244 -8.17 -21.99 3.73
C LYS A 244 -9.27 -21.36 2.86
N GLY A 245 -9.10 -21.41 1.54
CA GLY A 245 -9.90 -20.70 0.55
C GLY A 245 -9.00 -20.11 -0.53
N SER A 246 -9.64 -19.41 -1.47
CA SER A 246 -9.04 -18.83 -2.65
C SER A 246 -9.32 -17.33 -2.77
N VAL A 247 -8.29 -16.56 -3.09
CA VAL A 247 -8.36 -15.09 -3.19
C VAL A 247 -7.83 -14.63 -4.55
N ILE A 248 -8.65 -13.85 -5.26
CA ILE A 248 -8.25 -13.14 -6.48
C ILE A 248 -7.80 -11.73 -6.06
N VAL A 249 -6.56 -11.34 -6.37
CA VAL A 249 -6.05 -9.98 -6.12
C VAL A 249 -6.05 -9.21 -7.43
N ILE A 250 -6.70 -8.04 -7.47
CA ILE A 250 -6.78 -7.18 -8.65
C ILE A 250 -5.76 -6.05 -8.51
N GLY A 251 -4.73 -6.07 -9.36
CA GLY A 251 -3.59 -5.16 -9.36
C GLY A 251 -2.35 -5.77 -8.69
N ALA A 252 -1.21 -5.67 -9.36
CA ALA A 252 0.11 -6.06 -8.85
C ALA A 252 0.94 -4.82 -8.42
N GLY A 253 0.28 -3.79 -7.88
CA GLY A 253 0.93 -2.69 -7.16
C GLY A 253 1.45 -3.14 -5.78
N LEU A 254 2.14 -2.24 -5.04
CA LEU A 254 2.71 -2.59 -3.72
C LEU A 254 1.68 -3.17 -2.73
N SER A 255 0.44 -2.70 -2.78
CA SER A 255 -0.70 -3.24 -2.02
C SER A 255 -1.01 -4.69 -2.38
N GLY A 256 -1.31 -4.96 -3.65
CA GLY A 256 -1.63 -6.30 -4.13
C GLY A 256 -0.47 -7.30 -3.96
N LEU A 257 0.77 -6.87 -4.18
CA LEU A 257 1.96 -7.71 -3.95
C LEU A 257 2.17 -8.03 -2.47
N ALA A 258 2.06 -7.05 -1.57
CA ALA A 258 2.16 -7.28 -0.13
C ALA A 258 1.06 -8.22 0.37
N ALA A 259 -0.19 -7.97 -0.06
CA ALA A 259 -1.33 -8.81 0.28
C ALA A 259 -1.16 -10.24 -0.23
N ALA A 260 -0.80 -10.44 -1.50
CA ALA A 260 -0.61 -11.77 -2.09
C ALA A 260 0.48 -12.57 -1.36
N ARG A 261 1.63 -11.96 -1.04
CA ARG A 261 2.69 -12.61 -0.25
C ARG A 261 2.23 -13.01 1.15
N GLN A 262 1.45 -12.16 1.82
CA GLN A 262 0.97 -12.44 3.17
C GLN A 262 -0.18 -13.48 3.16
N LEU A 263 -1.07 -13.45 2.17
CA LEU A 263 -2.15 -14.42 1.99
C LEU A 263 -1.64 -15.83 1.69
N ILE A 264 -0.63 -15.98 0.81
CA ILE A 264 0.01 -17.29 0.54
C ILE A 264 0.61 -17.86 1.83
N PHE A 265 1.39 -17.05 2.57
CA PHE A 265 1.94 -17.44 3.87
C PHE A 265 0.84 -17.79 4.89
N LEU A 266 -0.32 -17.14 4.83
CA LEU A 266 -1.48 -17.43 5.67
C LEU A 266 -2.24 -18.70 5.22
N GLY A 267 -1.83 -19.40 4.16
CA GLY A 267 -2.44 -20.65 3.71
C GLY A 267 -3.61 -20.49 2.73
N PHE A 268 -3.67 -19.38 1.99
CA PHE A 268 -4.64 -19.15 0.92
C PHE A 268 -4.07 -19.49 -0.45
N LYS A 269 -4.93 -20.02 -1.34
CA LYS A 269 -4.63 -20.09 -2.78
C LYS A 269 -4.83 -18.70 -3.38
N VAL A 270 -3.80 -18.09 -3.93
CA VAL A 270 -3.86 -16.73 -4.49
C VAL A 270 -3.64 -16.75 -6.00
N VAL A 271 -4.31 -15.85 -6.72
CA VAL A 271 -3.91 -15.38 -8.06
C VAL A 271 -3.90 -13.85 -8.07
N VAL A 272 -3.00 -13.24 -8.84
CA VAL A 272 -2.95 -11.78 -9.02
C VAL A 272 -3.23 -11.46 -10.49
N LEU A 273 -4.19 -10.57 -10.76
CA LEU A 273 -4.56 -10.11 -12.10
C LEU A 273 -4.08 -8.67 -12.27
N GLU A 274 -3.17 -8.42 -13.21
CA GLU A 274 -2.61 -7.09 -13.46
C GLU A 274 -2.97 -6.63 -14.88
N GLY A 275 -3.52 -5.43 -15.00
CA GLY A 275 -3.97 -4.88 -16.28
C GLY A 275 -2.83 -4.58 -17.27
N ARG A 276 -1.62 -4.34 -16.75
CA ARG A 276 -0.42 -4.02 -17.52
C ARG A 276 0.43 -5.26 -17.82
N ALA A 277 1.32 -5.15 -18.79
CA ALA A 277 2.43 -6.09 -19.04
C ALA A 277 3.51 -6.13 -17.94
N ARG A 278 3.28 -5.55 -16.74
CA ARG A 278 4.26 -5.49 -15.64
C ARG A 278 3.61 -5.27 -14.27
N PRO A 279 4.22 -5.76 -13.18
CA PRO A 279 3.86 -5.36 -11.82
C PRO A 279 4.32 -3.93 -11.48
N GLY A 280 3.98 -3.48 -10.26
CA GLY A 280 4.40 -2.23 -9.63
C GLY A 280 3.41 -1.09 -9.77
N GLY A 281 2.58 -1.07 -10.82
CA GLY A 281 1.58 -0.03 -11.05
C GLY A 281 2.20 1.38 -11.07
N ARG A 282 1.87 2.19 -10.05
CA ARG A 282 2.41 3.56 -9.84
C ARG A 282 3.85 3.60 -9.30
N VAL A 283 4.45 2.47 -8.93
CA VAL A 283 5.91 2.34 -8.86
C VAL A 283 6.41 1.90 -10.23
N ARG A 284 7.26 2.73 -10.84
CA ARG A 284 7.75 2.54 -12.22
C ARG A 284 9.12 3.18 -12.38
N THR A 285 10.16 2.36 -12.39
CA THR A 285 11.49 2.77 -12.86
C THR A 285 11.55 2.59 -14.38
N LYS A 286 12.23 3.48 -15.09
CA LYS A 286 12.62 3.32 -16.49
C LYS A 286 14.14 3.32 -16.57
N LYS A 287 14.71 2.23 -17.09
CA LYS A 287 16.10 2.26 -17.55
C LYS A 287 16.19 3.16 -18.78
N MET A 288 17.11 4.10 -18.72
CA MET A 288 17.44 5.05 -19.78
C MET A 288 18.88 4.81 -20.25
N THR A 289 19.11 5.04 -21.54
CA THR A 289 20.33 4.61 -22.26
C THR A 289 20.79 5.69 -23.22
N GLY A 290 22.06 6.06 -23.17
CA GLY A 290 22.72 6.86 -24.21
C GLY A 290 22.87 6.10 -25.52
N GLY A 291 22.99 6.82 -26.64
CA GLY A 291 23.24 6.23 -27.95
C GLY A 291 24.58 5.49 -28.05
N ASP A 292 25.53 5.80 -27.16
CA ASP A 292 26.79 5.08 -27.01
C ASP A 292 26.67 3.76 -26.22
N SER A 293 25.50 3.49 -25.63
CA SER A 293 25.21 2.39 -24.69
C SER A 293 26.11 2.33 -23.43
N LYS A 294 26.90 3.37 -23.14
CA LYS A 294 27.75 3.47 -21.94
C LYS A 294 27.07 4.28 -20.85
N THR A 295 26.44 5.40 -21.22
CA THR A 295 25.70 6.23 -20.27
C THR A 295 24.35 5.56 -19.96
N LEU A 296 24.20 5.06 -18.72
CA LEU A 296 23.02 4.35 -18.23
C LEU A 296 22.43 5.06 -17.02
N ALA A 297 21.10 5.13 -16.92
CA ALA A 297 20.41 5.71 -15.78
C ALA A 297 19.11 4.97 -15.42
N ALA A 298 18.72 5.01 -14.15
CA ALA A 298 17.45 4.51 -13.65
C ALA A 298 16.55 5.69 -13.18
N ALA A 299 15.50 5.99 -13.95
CA ALA A 299 14.57 7.09 -13.67
C ALA A 299 13.27 6.59 -13.03
N ASP A 300 12.95 7.03 -11.80
CA ASP A 300 11.65 6.72 -11.18
C ASP A 300 10.56 7.69 -11.65
N LEU A 301 9.80 7.25 -12.64
CA LEU A 301 8.69 7.96 -13.27
C LEU A 301 7.45 8.08 -12.36
N GLY A 302 7.36 7.24 -11.34
CA GLY A 302 6.28 7.21 -10.35
C GLY A 302 6.77 7.48 -8.93
N GLY A 303 6.35 6.65 -7.97
CA GLY A 303 6.83 6.74 -6.59
C GLY A 303 8.36 6.61 -6.47
N SER A 304 9.03 7.68 -6.05
CA SER A 304 10.50 7.80 -6.05
C SER A 304 11.14 7.94 -4.66
N VAL A 305 10.52 8.66 -3.72
CA VAL A 305 11.11 8.94 -2.40
C VAL A 305 10.57 7.98 -1.34
N LEU A 306 11.46 7.42 -0.51
CA LEU A 306 11.09 6.76 0.75
C LEU A 306 11.00 7.85 1.83
N THR A 307 9.77 8.25 2.14
CA THR A 307 9.46 9.27 3.15
C THR A 307 9.63 8.70 4.56
N GLY A 308 10.78 8.96 5.18
CA GLY A 308 11.12 8.37 6.48
C GLY A 308 11.53 6.90 6.36
N ILE A 309 12.39 6.45 7.29
CA ILE A 309 12.99 5.09 7.24
C ILE A 309 12.94 4.32 8.57
N ASN A 310 12.59 4.96 9.70
CA ASN A 310 12.58 4.30 11.00
C ASN A 310 11.36 3.37 11.13
N GLY A 311 10.16 3.91 10.88
CA GLY A 311 8.92 3.13 10.84
C GLY A 311 8.76 2.32 9.56
N ASN A 312 9.07 2.97 8.44
CA ASN A 312 8.69 2.60 7.08
C ASN A 312 9.02 1.14 6.70
N PRO A 313 8.03 0.32 6.33
CA PRO A 313 8.25 -1.08 5.95
C PRO A 313 9.13 -1.21 4.69
N LEU A 314 9.15 -0.22 3.80
CA LEU A 314 10.04 -0.22 2.63
C LEU A 314 11.52 -0.06 3.07
N GLY A 315 11.77 0.66 4.16
CA GLY A 315 13.07 0.72 4.84
C GLY A 315 13.47 -0.58 5.54
N VAL A 316 12.55 -1.53 5.73
CA VAL A 316 12.88 -2.93 6.08
C VAL A 316 13.27 -3.70 4.81
N LEU A 317 12.48 -3.63 3.74
CA LEU A 317 12.76 -4.34 2.49
C LEU A 317 14.13 -3.97 1.91
N VAL A 318 14.49 -2.68 1.94
CA VAL A 318 15.82 -2.19 1.53
C VAL A 318 16.96 -2.85 2.32
N ARG A 319 16.83 -2.94 3.65
CA ARG A 319 17.84 -3.59 4.50
C ARG A 319 17.92 -5.10 4.25
N GLN A 320 16.79 -5.76 4.05
CA GLN A 320 16.73 -7.19 3.71
C GLN A 320 17.36 -7.51 2.35
N LEU A 321 17.29 -6.58 1.40
CA LEU A 321 17.88 -6.70 0.06
C LEU A 321 19.32 -6.18 -0.02
N GLY A 322 19.87 -5.64 1.08
CA GLY A 322 21.22 -5.08 1.12
C GLY A 322 21.43 -3.86 0.23
N PHE A 323 20.36 -3.13 -0.14
CA PHE A 323 20.51 -1.95 -1.00
C PHE A 323 20.98 -0.74 -0.17
N PRO A 324 21.89 0.10 -0.70
CA PRO A 324 22.22 1.38 -0.08
C PRO A 324 21.01 2.33 -0.09
N LEU A 325 21.02 3.32 0.80
CA LEU A 325 20.10 4.45 0.81
C LEU A 325 20.90 5.73 0.61
N HIS A 326 20.48 6.56 -0.33
CA HIS A 326 20.97 7.93 -0.45
C HIS A 326 20.00 8.85 0.26
N LYS A 327 20.44 9.51 1.34
CA LYS A 327 19.66 10.56 2.00
C LYS A 327 19.48 11.72 1.02
N VAL A 328 18.25 12.19 0.83
CA VAL A 328 17.98 13.44 0.13
C VAL A 328 18.60 14.60 0.92
N ARG A 329 19.51 15.34 0.29
CA ARG A 329 20.17 16.51 0.85
C ARG A 329 19.15 17.64 1.06
N ASP A 330 19.24 18.34 2.19
CA ASP A 330 18.32 19.43 2.55
C ASP A 330 18.49 20.72 1.68
N ILE A 331 19.49 20.74 0.78
CA ILE A 331 19.90 21.89 -0.03
C ILE A 331 19.12 21.94 -1.35
N CYS A 332 18.41 23.05 -1.58
CA CYS A 332 17.65 23.32 -2.80
C CYS A 332 17.78 24.82 -3.17
N PRO A 333 18.79 25.26 -3.95
CA PRO A 333 18.88 26.63 -4.40
C PRO A 333 17.72 26.96 -5.36
N LEU A 334 17.21 28.18 -5.27
CA LEU A 334 16.15 28.69 -6.15
C LEU A 334 16.75 29.66 -7.19
N TYR A 335 16.27 29.59 -8.43
CA TYR A 335 16.71 30.43 -9.54
C TYR A 335 15.56 31.27 -10.11
N LEU A 336 15.81 32.56 -10.32
CA LEU A 336 14.91 33.48 -11.03
C LEU A 336 14.80 33.11 -12.52
N PRO A 337 13.79 33.62 -13.26
CA PRO A 337 13.69 33.45 -14.71
C PRO A 337 14.96 33.81 -15.48
N ASN A 338 15.68 34.85 -15.01
CA ASN A 338 16.96 35.30 -15.56
C ASN A 338 18.19 34.47 -15.12
N GLY A 339 18.00 33.27 -14.57
CA GLY A 339 19.06 32.33 -14.20
C GLY A 339 19.88 32.66 -12.95
N ARG A 340 19.75 33.89 -12.41
CA ARG A 340 20.41 34.27 -11.15
C ARG A 340 19.80 33.54 -9.97
N MET A 341 20.65 33.11 -9.05
CA MET A 341 20.23 32.51 -7.79
C MET A 341 19.52 33.55 -6.91
N VAL A 342 18.45 33.14 -6.23
CA VAL A 342 17.73 33.97 -5.26
C VAL A 342 18.63 34.28 -4.05
N ASN A 343 18.50 35.48 -3.48
CA ASN A 343 19.21 35.84 -2.26
C ASN A 343 18.65 35.04 -1.06
N SER A 344 19.54 34.42 -0.27
CA SER A 344 19.18 33.50 0.81
C SER A 344 18.33 34.11 1.92
N ASP A 345 18.34 35.43 2.08
CA ASP A 345 17.65 36.12 3.16
C ASP A 345 16.24 36.53 2.73
N VAL A 346 16.05 36.82 1.44
CA VAL A 346 14.72 36.97 0.82
C VAL A 346 14.01 35.62 0.75
N ASP A 347 14.72 34.57 0.34
CA ASP A 347 14.27 33.17 0.39
C ASP A 347 13.84 32.77 1.81
N SER A 348 14.72 32.96 2.81
CA SER A 348 14.41 32.70 4.23
C SER A 348 13.22 33.53 4.74
N LYS A 349 13.06 34.78 4.29
CA LYS A 349 11.92 35.64 4.66
C LYS A 349 10.61 35.07 4.12
N VAL A 350 10.55 34.71 2.84
CA VAL A 350 9.32 34.22 2.21
C VAL A 350 8.98 32.80 2.68
N GLU A 351 9.96 31.93 2.92
CA GLU A 351 9.73 30.62 3.56
C GLU A 351 9.06 30.81 4.95
N VAL A 352 9.52 31.78 5.76
CA VAL A 352 8.88 32.09 7.05
C VAL A 352 7.45 32.63 6.86
N SER A 353 7.24 33.62 5.98
CA SER A 353 5.89 34.18 5.77
C SER A 353 4.89 33.16 5.20
N PHE A 354 5.33 32.23 4.35
CA PHE A 354 4.51 31.12 3.86
C PHE A 354 4.10 30.17 5.00
N ASN A 355 5.03 29.81 5.88
CA ASN A 355 4.71 29.01 7.07
C ASN A 355 3.77 29.75 8.04
N GLU A 356 3.92 31.07 8.19
CA GLU A 356 2.98 31.89 8.98
C GLU A 356 1.58 31.94 8.38
N LEU A 357 1.42 31.89 7.05
CA LEU A 357 0.11 31.76 6.40
C LEU A 357 -0.55 30.42 6.73
N LEU A 358 0.19 29.31 6.64
CA LEU A 358 -0.30 27.98 7.04
C LEU A 358 -0.69 27.94 8.53
N ASP A 359 0.11 28.53 9.42
CA ASP A 359 -0.21 28.60 10.85
C ASP A 359 -1.42 29.49 11.16
N LYS A 360 -1.76 30.47 10.32
CA LYS A 360 -3.02 31.23 10.42
C LYS A 360 -4.21 30.38 9.96
N VAL A 361 -4.08 29.61 8.88
CA VAL A 361 -5.12 28.66 8.43
C VAL A 361 -5.38 27.59 9.50
N CYS A 362 -4.34 27.03 10.12
CA CYS A 362 -4.51 26.04 11.19
C CYS A 362 -5.24 26.59 12.42
N LYS A 363 -5.00 27.85 12.79
CA LYS A 363 -5.72 28.53 13.89
C LYS A 363 -7.17 28.84 13.51
N LEU A 364 -7.42 29.26 12.27
CA LEU A 364 -8.77 29.48 11.74
C LEU A 364 -9.57 28.17 11.76
N ARG A 365 -8.97 27.07 11.30
CA ARG A 365 -9.55 25.72 11.38
C ARG A 365 -9.93 25.37 12.82
N GLN A 366 -9.02 25.55 13.78
CA GLN A 366 -9.28 25.24 15.19
C GLN A 366 -10.52 25.97 15.72
N GLY A 367 -10.59 27.30 15.54
CA GLY A 367 -11.74 28.09 15.96
C GLY A 367 -13.05 27.70 15.27
N ILE A 368 -13.04 27.47 13.95
CA ILE A 368 -14.26 27.07 13.24
C ILE A 368 -14.72 25.65 13.60
N MET A 369 -13.81 24.70 13.83
CA MET A 369 -14.17 23.32 14.22
C MET A 369 -14.77 23.22 15.63
N GLU A 370 -14.53 24.21 16.50
CA GLU A 370 -15.21 24.32 17.80
C GLU A 370 -16.67 24.80 17.66
N GLU A 371 -16.99 25.57 16.61
CA GLU A 371 -18.32 26.19 16.39
C GLU A 371 -19.18 25.47 15.32
N VAL A 372 -18.56 24.88 14.29
CA VAL A 372 -19.24 24.36 13.08
C VAL A 372 -18.70 22.98 12.68
N LYS A 373 -19.62 22.02 12.47
CA LYS A 373 -19.28 20.61 12.22
C LYS A 373 -18.76 20.28 10.81
N SER A 374 -18.84 21.19 9.85
CA SER A 374 -18.47 20.98 8.46
C SER A 374 -18.01 22.29 7.82
N VAL A 375 -16.83 22.29 7.18
CA VAL A 375 -16.18 23.51 6.68
C VAL A 375 -15.71 23.30 5.23
N ASP A 376 -16.62 23.53 4.29
CA ASP A 376 -16.38 23.36 2.85
C ASP A 376 -15.66 24.56 2.22
N VAL A 377 -14.54 24.94 2.83
CA VAL A 377 -13.65 26.02 2.38
C VAL A 377 -12.38 25.40 1.81
N SER A 378 -11.92 25.89 0.66
CA SER A 378 -10.65 25.43 0.09
C SER A 378 -9.45 26.00 0.85
N LEU A 379 -8.36 25.24 0.96
CA LEU A 379 -7.08 25.73 1.50
C LEU A 379 -6.59 26.98 0.74
N GLY A 380 -6.72 27.01 -0.58
CA GLY A 380 -6.28 28.13 -1.43
C GLY A 380 -7.04 29.44 -1.14
N THR A 381 -8.35 29.37 -0.93
CA THR A 381 -9.19 30.51 -0.51
C THR A 381 -8.72 31.09 0.82
N ALA A 382 -8.43 30.24 1.81
CA ALA A 382 -7.95 30.68 3.12
C ALA A 382 -6.53 31.29 3.06
N LEU A 383 -5.63 30.69 2.28
CA LEU A 383 -4.27 31.19 2.06
C LEU A 383 -4.27 32.56 1.36
N GLU A 384 -5.03 32.74 0.27
CA GLU A 384 -5.07 34.02 -0.46
C GLU A 384 -5.75 35.11 0.38
N ALA A 385 -6.80 34.79 1.14
CA ALA A 385 -7.43 35.72 2.09
C ALA A 385 -6.42 36.21 3.14
N PHE A 386 -5.66 35.31 3.77
CA PHE A 386 -4.63 35.71 4.74
C PHE A 386 -3.45 36.45 4.08
N ARG A 387 -3.04 36.05 2.87
CA ARG A 387 -2.00 36.75 2.10
C ARG A 387 -2.40 38.20 1.80
N SER A 388 -3.66 38.42 1.40
CA SER A 388 -4.21 39.77 1.17
C SER A 388 -4.35 40.58 2.47
N VAL A 389 -4.85 39.99 3.56
CA VAL A 389 -5.06 40.70 4.84
C VAL A 389 -3.73 41.09 5.51
N TYR A 390 -2.73 40.20 5.46
CA TYR A 390 -1.42 40.45 6.07
C TYR A 390 -0.38 41.02 5.09
N LYS A 391 -0.77 41.38 3.86
CA LYS A 391 0.10 41.99 2.84
C LYS A 391 1.39 41.18 2.57
N VAL A 392 1.27 39.86 2.59
CA VAL A 392 2.41 38.96 2.35
C VAL A 392 2.77 38.99 0.87
N ALA A 393 4.04 39.22 0.55
CA ALA A 393 4.55 39.25 -0.82
C ALA A 393 3.76 40.21 -1.75
N GLU A 394 3.73 41.50 -1.40
CA GLU A 394 3.26 42.58 -2.30
C GLU A 394 4.30 42.92 -3.40
N ASP A 395 5.58 42.66 -3.16
CA ASP A 395 6.64 42.79 -4.18
C ASP A 395 6.65 41.61 -5.18
N SER A 396 7.07 41.87 -6.43
CA SER A 396 7.09 40.89 -7.50
C SER A 396 8.07 39.72 -7.26
N MET A 397 9.24 39.97 -6.66
CA MET A 397 10.21 38.91 -6.37
C MET A 397 9.73 38.05 -5.20
N GLU A 398 9.18 38.67 -4.15
CA GLU A 398 8.56 37.95 -3.05
C GLU A 398 7.32 37.15 -3.51
N ARG A 399 6.58 37.67 -4.51
CA ARG A 399 5.42 36.99 -5.10
C ARG A 399 5.84 35.72 -5.86
N MET A 400 6.88 35.78 -6.68
CA MET A 400 7.42 34.60 -7.37
C MET A 400 7.91 33.52 -6.38
N LEU A 401 8.58 33.93 -5.30
CA LEU A 401 8.99 33.01 -4.22
C LEU A 401 7.79 32.36 -3.53
N LEU A 402 6.75 33.15 -3.22
CA LEU A 402 5.52 32.62 -2.62
C LEU A 402 4.82 31.64 -3.56
N ASP A 403 4.67 31.98 -4.84
CA ASP A 403 4.10 31.05 -5.83
C ASP A 403 4.96 29.79 -6.03
N TRP A 404 6.29 29.83 -5.84
CA TRP A 404 7.12 28.61 -5.81
C TRP A 404 6.80 27.73 -4.59
N HIS A 405 6.63 28.30 -3.39
CA HIS A 405 6.21 27.53 -2.21
C HIS A 405 4.79 26.96 -2.35
N LEU A 406 3.87 27.72 -2.96
CA LEU A 406 2.52 27.28 -3.28
C LEU A 406 2.55 26.14 -4.32
N ALA A 407 3.38 26.21 -5.35
CA ALA A 407 3.60 25.13 -6.31
C ALA A 407 4.17 23.86 -5.64
N ASN A 408 5.07 24.02 -4.66
CA ASN A 408 5.62 22.91 -3.89
C ASN A 408 4.55 22.22 -3.01
N LEU A 409 3.57 22.98 -2.49
CA LEU A 409 2.40 22.44 -1.77
C LEU A 409 1.43 21.72 -2.71
N GLU A 410 1.21 22.26 -3.92
CA GLU A 410 0.41 21.64 -4.98
C GLU A 410 1.09 20.37 -5.56
N TYR A 411 2.42 20.30 -5.54
CA TYR A 411 3.21 19.08 -5.80
C TYR A 411 2.97 18.03 -4.73
N ALA A 412 3.15 18.37 -3.44
CA ALA A 412 2.98 17.43 -2.34
C ALA A 412 1.60 16.75 -2.38
N ASN A 413 0.55 17.52 -2.65
CA ASN A 413 -0.84 17.04 -2.74
C ASN A 413 -1.28 16.58 -4.16
N ALA A 414 -0.44 16.77 -5.18
CA ALA A 414 -0.77 16.59 -6.60
C ALA A 414 -2.08 17.25 -7.06
N THR A 415 -2.45 18.41 -6.53
CA THR A 415 -3.70 19.09 -6.89
C THR A 415 -3.61 20.58 -6.61
N LEU A 416 -4.55 21.36 -7.15
CA LEU A 416 -4.68 22.78 -6.82
C LEU A 416 -5.14 22.97 -5.37
N MET A 417 -4.62 23.98 -4.68
CA MET A 417 -5.09 24.30 -3.31
C MET A 417 -6.56 24.75 -3.28
N SER A 418 -7.13 25.18 -4.42
CA SER A 418 -8.56 25.43 -4.59
C SER A 418 -9.43 24.17 -4.46
N ASN A 419 -8.83 22.99 -4.51
CA ASN A 419 -9.51 21.70 -4.43
C ASN A 419 -9.30 21.01 -3.07
N LEU A 420 -8.33 21.45 -2.28
CA LEU A 420 -7.98 20.87 -0.97
C LEU A 420 -8.90 21.35 0.15
N SER A 421 -9.35 20.44 1.01
CA SER A 421 -10.10 20.79 2.22
C SER A 421 -9.23 21.59 3.19
N MET A 422 -9.63 22.83 3.51
CA MET A 422 -8.96 23.63 4.54
C MET A 422 -9.00 22.92 5.92
N ALA A 423 -10.02 22.08 6.17
CA ALA A 423 -10.18 21.35 7.40
C ALA A 423 -9.25 20.12 7.51
N PHE A 424 -8.99 19.42 6.40
CA PHE A 424 -8.48 18.03 6.44
C PHE A 424 -7.33 17.71 5.47
N TRP A 425 -6.75 18.68 4.76
CA TRP A 425 -5.65 18.43 3.80
C TRP A 425 -4.39 17.80 4.43
N ASP A 426 -4.10 18.11 5.70
CA ASP A 426 -2.95 17.67 6.51
C ASP A 426 -3.36 16.66 7.59
N GLN A 427 -4.43 15.89 7.38
CA GLN A 427 -4.93 14.95 8.40
C GLN A 427 -3.96 13.80 8.76
N ASP A 428 -2.98 13.52 7.89
CA ASP A 428 -1.93 12.51 8.08
C ASP A 428 -0.61 13.03 8.70
N ASP A 429 -0.42 14.36 8.81
CA ASP A 429 0.75 14.98 9.47
C ASP A 429 1.08 14.41 10.87
N PRO A 430 0.09 14.07 11.74
CA PRO A 430 0.36 13.45 13.05
C PRO A 430 1.18 12.16 12.97
N TYR A 431 1.03 11.41 11.87
CA TYR A 431 1.57 10.06 11.64
C TYR A 431 2.91 10.05 10.87
N GLU A 432 3.49 11.22 10.52
CA GLU A 432 4.72 11.32 9.70
C GLU A 432 5.82 10.33 10.16
N MET A 433 6.28 9.47 9.25
CA MET A 433 7.27 8.45 9.56
C MET A 433 8.65 9.06 9.81
N GLY A 434 9.16 8.91 11.04
CA GLY A 434 10.46 9.42 11.43
C GLY A 434 11.66 8.84 10.66
N GLY A 435 12.75 9.60 10.64
CA GLY A 435 14.00 9.29 9.95
C GLY A 435 14.32 10.32 8.86
N ASP A 436 15.28 10.00 8.00
CA ASP A 436 15.56 10.79 6.79
C ASP A 436 14.65 10.35 5.62
N HIS A 437 14.46 11.24 4.65
CA HIS A 437 13.86 10.89 3.37
C HIS A 437 14.97 10.41 2.42
N CYS A 438 14.76 9.30 1.72
CA CYS A 438 15.83 8.63 0.97
C CYS A 438 15.40 8.17 -0.44
N PHE A 439 16.38 8.07 -1.34
CA PHE A 439 16.29 7.35 -2.61
C PHE A 439 16.94 5.96 -2.51
N ILE A 440 16.47 5.02 -3.33
CA ILE A 440 17.15 3.73 -3.58
C ILE A 440 17.94 3.85 -4.89
N PRO A 441 19.29 3.70 -4.87
CA PRO A 441 20.07 3.69 -6.09
C PRO A 441 19.65 2.55 -7.04
N GLY A 442 19.52 2.85 -8.33
CA GLY A 442 18.96 1.95 -9.34
C GLY A 442 17.42 1.86 -9.37
N GLY A 443 16.71 2.66 -8.56
CA GLY A 443 15.26 2.89 -8.65
C GLY A 443 14.38 1.88 -7.90
N ASN A 444 13.15 2.31 -7.62
CA ASN A 444 12.22 1.61 -6.72
C ASN A 444 11.57 0.34 -7.32
N GLU A 445 11.64 0.10 -8.64
CA GLU A 445 11.22 -1.18 -9.25
C GLU A 445 12.01 -2.36 -8.66
N ARG A 446 13.21 -2.14 -8.11
CA ARG A 446 13.96 -3.17 -7.38
C ARG A 446 13.16 -3.78 -6.21
N LEU A 447 12.33 -2.98 -5.52
CA LEU A 447 11.42 -3.47 -4.48
C LEU A 447 10.25 -4.26 -5.07
N VAL A 448 9.65 -3.74 -6.15
CA VAL A 448 8.54 -4.38 -6.87
C VAL A 448 8.94 -5.78 -7.32
N ARG A 449 10.12 -5.93 -7.91
CA ARG A 449 10.63 -7.22 -8.41
C ARG A 449 10.79 -8.24 -7.29
N ALA A 450 11.41 -7.86 -6.17
CA ALA A 450 11.61 -8.74 -5.02
C ALA A 450 10.30 -9.15 -4.32
N LEU A 451 9.26 -8.31 -4.40
CA LEU A 451 7.91 -8.63 -3.89
C LEU A 451 7.10 -9.50 -4.86
N ALA A 452 7.27 -9.30 -6.17
CA ALA A 452 6.61 -10.06 -7.25
C ALA A 452 7.23 -11.45 -7.50
N GLU A 453 8.45 -11.67 -7.01
CA GLU A 453 9.16 -12.95 -7.07
C GLU A 453 8.33 -14.10 -6.43
N ASP A 454 8.20 -15.19 -7.18
CA ASP A 454 7.43 -16.40 -6.87
C ASP A 454 5.91 -16.18 -6.68
N LEU A 455 5.34 -15.06 -7.14
CA LEU A 455 3.89 -14.84 -7.13
C LEU A 455 3.20 -15.25 -8.44
N PRO A 456 1.99 -15.85 -8.37
CA PRO A 456 1.18 -16.19 -9.54
C PRO A 456 0.49 -14.94 -10.12
N ILE A 457 1.25 -14.11 -10.82
CA ILE A 457 0.79 -12.87 -11.46
C ILE A 457 0.47 -13.13 -12.95
N PHE A 458 -0.76 -12.87 -13.33
CA PHE A 458 -1.22 -12.83 -14.71
C PHE A 458 -1.26 -11.38 -15.20
N SER A 459 -0.21 -10.99 -15.93
CA SER A 459 -0.13 -9.70 -16.64
C SER A 459 -1.09 -9.63 -17.84
N ASP A 460 -1.36 -8.41 -18.29
CA ASP A 460 -2.27 -8.10 -19.41
C ASP A 460 -3.69 -8.67 -19.21
N ARG A 461 -4.14 -8.64 -17.95
CA ARG A 461 -5.50 -9.00 -17.49
C ARG A 461 -6.24 -7.77 -16.96
N PRO A 462 -6.69 -6.85 -17.83
CA PRO A 462 -7.61 -5.80 -17.43
C PRO A 462 -8.90 -6.45 -16.94
N VAL A 463 -9.26 -6.20 -15.67
CA VAL A 463 -10.55 -6.60 -15.11
C VAL A 463 -11.62 -5.62 -15.59
N ASP A 464 -12.71 -6.12 -16.16
CA ASP A 464 -13.90 -5.32 -16.50
C ASP A 464 -15.03 -5.48 -15.47
N ARG A 465 -15.04 -6.59 -14.70
CA ARG A 465 -16.21 -6.94 -13.88
C ARG A 465 -15.90 -7.85 -12.71
N VAL A 466 -16.59 -7.60 -11.60
CA VAL A 466 -16.50 -8.37 -10.35
C VAL A 466 -17.92 -8.73 -9.91
N ILE A 467 -18.30 -9.99 -10.11
CA ILE A 467 -19.57 -10.55 -9.63
C ILE A 467 -19.30 -11.23 -8.29
N TYR A 468 -20.13 -11.01 -7.27
CA TYR A 468 -19.94 -11.57 -5.93
C TYR A 468 -21.25 -11.92 -5.22
N GLY A 469 -21.20 -12.89 -4.31
CA GLY A 469 -22.37 -13.32 -3.56
C GLY A 469 -22.06 -14.41 -2.52
N ASN A 470 -23.10 -15.12 -2.09
CA ASN A 470 -22.98 -16.15 -1.05
C ASN A 470 -22.02 -17.29 -1.47
N ASP A 471 -21.96 -17.63 -2.75
CA ASP A 471 -21.15 -18.74 -3.27
C ASP A 471 -19.69 -18.37 -3.60
N GLY A 472 -19.28 -17.12 -3.40
CA GLY A 472 -17.92 -16.65 -3.68
C GLY A 472 -17.87 -15.44 -4.61
N VAL A 473 -16.89 -15.42 -5.50
CA VAL A 473 -16.63 -14.36 -6.48
C VAL A 473 -16.33 -14.93 -7.88
N LEU A 474 -16.73 -14.18 -8.90
CA LEU A 474 -16.41 -14.40 -10.32
C LEU A 474 -15.90 -13.09 -10.91
N VAL A 475 -14.64 -13.08 -11.33
CA VAL A 475 -13.96 -11.90 -11.90
C VAL A 475 -13.73 -12.13 -13.39
N HIS A 476 -14.19 -11.19 -14.22
CA HIS A 476 -13.92 -11.20 -15.66
C HIS A 476 -12.70 -10.32 -15.94
N ALA A 477 -11.68 -10.88 -16.58
CA ALA A 477 -10.44 -10.18 -16.88
C ALA A 477 -9.79 -10.64 -18.19
N GLY A 478 -9.50 -9.71 -19.10
CA GLY A 478 -8.88 -10.00 -20.39
C GLY A 478 -9.60 -11.11 -21.17
N GLY A 479 -10.94 -11.09 -21.17
CA GLY A 479 -11.79 -12.09 -21.83
C GLY A 479 -11.86 -13.47 -21.16
N GLN A 480 -11.39 -13.61 -19.91
CA GLN A 480 -11.41 -14.88 -19.17
C GLN A 480 -12.12 -14.75 -17.82
N GLU A 481 -12.68 -15.86 -17.33
CA GLU A 481 -13.33 -15.98 -16.03
C GLU A 481 -12.37 -16.54 -14.96
N TYR A 482 -12.29 -15.86 -13.82
CA TYR A 482 -11.55 -16.29 -12.64
C TYR A 482 -12.52 -16.46 -11.46
N ARG A 483 -12.58 -17.66 -10.89
CA ARG A 483 -13.45 -18.00 -9.75
C ARG A 483 -12.64 -18.13 -8.47
N GLY A 484 -13.21 -17.66 -7.36
CA GLY A 484 -12.61 -17.79 -6.03
C GLY A 484 -13.62 -17.57 -4.91
N ASP A 485 -13.16 -17.67 -3.66
CA ASP A 485 -14.01 -17.42 -2.48
C ASP A 485 -14.14 -15.92 -2.20
N MET A 486 -13.07 -15.15 -2.42
CA MET A 486 -12.98 -13.72 -2.13
C MET A 486 -12.15 -13.00 -3.19
N VAL A 487 -12.34 -11.68 -3.31
CA VAL A 487 -11.55 -10.80 -4.17
C VAL A 487 -11.02 -9.62 -3.35
N LEU A 488 -9.76 -9.26 -3.60
CA LEU A 488 -9.12 -8.07 -3.06
C LEU A 488 -8.87 -7.09 -4.21
N CYS A 489 -9.63 -6.01 -4.25
CA CYS A 489 -9.48 -4.93 -5.21
C CYS A 489 -8.36 -3.98 -4.76
N THR A 490 -7.33 -3.78 -5.59
CA THR A 490 -6.24 -2.82 -5.31
C THR A 490 -5.98 -1.82 -6.43
N VAL A 491 -6.99 -1.56 -7.28
CA VAL A 491 -6.88 -0.57 -8.36
C VAL A 491 -6.83 0.87 -7.80
N PRO A 492 -6.18 1.82 -8.49
CA PRO A 492 -6.16 3.23 -8.08
C PRO A 492 -7.56 3.85 -7.99
N LEU A 493 -7.75 4.82 -7.09
CA LEU A 493 -9.02 5.54 -6.94
C LEU A 493 -9.50 6.18 -8.25
N GLY A 494 -8.61 6.67 -9.12
CA GLY A 494 -8.96 7.15 -10.46
C GLY A 494 -9.62 6.09 -11.36
N VAL A 495 -9.29 4.81 -11.19
CA VAL A 495 -9.93 3.68 -11.91
C VAL A 495 -11.34 3.43 -11.35
N LEU A 496 -11.51 3.49 -10.02
CA LEU A 496 -12.84 3.39 -9.38
C LEU A 496 -13.76 4.55 -9.79
N LYS A 497 -13.27 5.80 -9.73
CA LYS A 497 -13.97 7.02 -10.17
C LYS A 497 -14.39 7.00 -11.65
N ARG A 498 -13.70 6.22 -12.49
CA ARG A 498 -14.04 6.08 -13.91
C ARG A 498 -15.09 4.99 -14.19
N GLY A 499 -15.50 4.20 -13.19
CA GLY A 499 -16.54 3.18 -13.35
C GLY A 499 -16.19 2.03 -14.31
N VAL A 500 -14.92 1.89 -14.72
CA VAL A 500 -14.50 0.89 -15.74
C VAL A 500 -14.46 -0.55 -15.23
N ILE A 501 -14.73 -0.76 -13.94
CA ILE A 501 -14.95 -2.08 -13.33
C ILE A 501 -16.38 -2.13 -12.81
N GLN A 502 -17.23 -2.94 -13.44
CA GLN A 502 -18.60 -3.14 -12.99
C GLN A 502 -18.62 -4.13 -11.81
N PHE A 503 -19.14 -3.68 -10.67
CA PHE A 503 -19.44 -4.54 -9.52
C PHE A 503 -20.89 -5.05 -9.61
N VAL A 504 -21.10 -6.35 -9.39
CA VAL A 504 -22.43 -6.98 -9.45
C VAL A 504 -22.63 -7.88 -8.21
N PRO A 505 -23.53 -7.52 -7.27
CA PRO A 505 -24.32 -6.29 -7.21
C PRO A 505 -23.43 -5.03 -7.06
N GLU A 506 -24.03 -3.85 -7.28
CA GLU A 506 -23.32 -2.58 -7.14
C GLU A 506 -22.75 -2.38 -5.73
N LEU A 507 -21.71 -1.53 -5.61
CA LEU A 507 -21.12 -1.22 -4.31
C LEU A 507 -22.11 -0.43 -3.43
N PRO A 508 -22.11 -0.61 -2.10
CA PRO A 508 -22.99 0.15 -1.21
C PRO A 508 -22.83 1.66 -1.39
N GLN A 509 -23.94 2.41 -1.41
CA GLN A 509 -23.97 3.86 -1.72
C GLN A 509 -22.89 4.64 -0.97
N ARG A 510 -22.76 4.44 0.36
CA ARG A 510 -21.74 5.08 1.21
C ARG A 510 -20.30 4.94 0.67
N LYS A 511 -19.97 3.82 0.03
CA LYS A 511 -18.67 3.59 -0.63
C LYS A 511 -18.59 4.26 -2.00
N GLN A 512 -19.69 4.30 -2.76
CA GLN A 512 -19.76 5.11 -4.00
C GLN A 512 -19.53 6.59 -3.68
N ASP A 513 -20.22 7.13 -2.67
CA ASP A 513 -20.08 8.54 -2.25
C ASP A 513 -18.65 8.86 -1.80
N ALA A 514 -17.95 7.93 -1.14
CA ALA A 514 -16.54 8.11 -0.75
C ALA A 514 -15.58 8.05 -1.95
N ILE A 515 -15.86 7.19 -2.94
CA ILE A 515 -15.15 7.16 -4.23
C ILE A 515 -15.36 8.49 -4.97
N GLU A 516 -16.53 9.12 -4.88
CA GLU A 516 -16.81 10.42 -5.48
C GLU A 516 -16.16 11.57 -4.71
N ARG A 517 -16.31 11.63 -3.38
CA ARG A 517 -15.77 12.70 -2.51
C ARG A 517 -14.25 12.80 -2.52
N LEU A 518 -13.53 11.68 -2.35
CA LEU A 518 -12.07 11.72 -2.25
C LEU A 518 -11.44 12.36 -3.49
N GLY A 519 -10.44 13.20 -3.30
CA GLY A 519 -9.66 13.76 -4.41
C GLY A 519 -8.79 12.68 -5.06
N PHE A 520 -8.57 12.77 -6.37
CA PHE A 520 -7.52 12.04 -7.05
C PHE A 520 -6.73 12.99 -7.95
N GLY A 521 -5.48 13.22 -7.57
CA GLY A 521 -4.62 14.25 -8.10
C GLY A 521 -3.88 13.88 -9.38
N LEU A 522 -3.14 14.85 -9.90
CA LEU A 522 -2.28 14.72 -11.06
C LEU A 522 -0.92 15.39 -10.81
N LEU A 523 0.13 14.58 -10.87
CA LEU A 523 1.52 15.00 -10.86
C LEU A 523 2.24 14.29 -12.01
N ASN A 524 3.06 15.03 -12.74
CA ASN A 524 3.88 14.49 -13.82
C ASN A 524 5.36 14.82 -13.69
N LYS A 525 6.19 14.12 -14.48
CA LYS A 525 7.66 14.25 -14.51
C LYS A 525 8.17 14.29 -15.95
N VAL A 526 9.26 15.02 -16.17
CA VAL A 526 10.13 14.90 -17.35
C VAL A 526 11.50 14.42 -16.86
N ALA A 527 11.84 13.17 -17.18
CA ALA A 527 13.16 12.60 -16.90
C ALA A 527 14.07 12.78 -18.13
N ILE A 528 15.27 13.35 -17.95
CA ILE A 528 16.21 13.65 -19.04
C ILE A 528 17.61 13.16 -18.68
N LEU A 529 18.15 12.29 -19.52
CA LEU A 529 19.51 11.77 -19.44
C LEU A 529 20.43 12.59 -20.35
N PHE A 530 21.52 13.10 -19.80
CA PHE A 530 22.51 13.93 -20.50
C PHE A 530 23.83 13.17 -20.74
N PRO A 531 24.79 13.73 -21.50
CA PRO A 531 26.13 13.15 -21.64
C PRO A 531 27.01 13.30 -20.38
N TYR A 532 26.81 14.37 -19.59
CA TYR A 532 27.55 14.64 -18.35
C TYR A 532 26.67 15.42 -17.36
N ASP A 533 27.04 15.39 -16.08
CA ASP A 533 26.44 16.24 -15.04
C ASP A 533 27.02 17.65 -15.17
N PHE A 534 26.15 18.61 -15.50
CA PHE A 534 26.51 20.04 -15.65
C PHE A 534 25.93 20.92 -14.53
N TRP A 535 25.17 20.34 -13.61
CA TRP A 535 24.50 21.05 -12.52
C TRP A 535 25.29 20.98 -11.20
N GLY A 536 26.20 20.02 -11.08
CA GLY A 536 27.08 19.81 -9.94
C GLY A 536 26.47 18.78 -8.98
N GLY A 537 27.08 17.60 -8.90
CA GLY A 537 26.61 16.46 -8.09
C GLY A 537 26.59 16.65 -6.56
N GLU A 538 26.81 17.87 -6.07
CA GLU A 538 26.67 18.26 -4.67
C GLU A 538 25.21 18.58 -4.27
N ILE A 539 24.34 18.90 -5.23
CA ILE A 539 22.91 19.15 -4.98
C ILE A 539 22.03 17.98 -5.45
N ASP A 540 20.99 17.68 -4.67
CA ASP A 540 19.95 16.69 -5.01
C ASP A 540 18.72 17.35 -5.64
N THR A 541 18.53 18.66 -5.42
CA THR A 541 17.39 19.45 -5.89
C THR A 541 17.78 20.88 -6.23
N PHE A 542 17.06 21.51 -7.15
CA PHE A 542 17.02 22.96 -7.32
C PHE A 542 15.67 23.43 -7.87
N GLY A 543 15.27 24.65 -7.53
CA GLY A 543 13.99 25.24 -7.96
C GLY A 543 14.14 26.32 -9.02
N HIS A 544 13.09 26.51 -9.81
CA HIS A 544 12.96 27.56 -10.82
C HIS A 544 11.68 28.37 -10.56
N LEU A 545 11.81 29.70 -10.57
CA LEU A 545 10.72 30.65 -10.40
C LEU A 545 10.22 31.13 -11.77
N THR A 546 8.92 31.38 -11.88
CA THR A 546 8.27 31.97 -13.05
C THR A 546 7.49 33.23 -12.67
N GLU A 547 7.36 34.16 -13.63
CA GLU A 547 6.55 35.38 -13.51
C GLU A 547 5.04 35.12 -13.74
N GLU A 548 4.66 33.89 -14.14
CA GLU A 548 3.27 33.49 -14.43
C GLU A 548 2.65 32.60 -13.31
N PRO A 549 1.78 33.13 -12.42
CA PRO A 549 1.24 32.36 -11.28
C PRO A 549 0.39 31.13 -11.67
N ASN A 550 -0.26 31.17 -12.83
CA ASN A 550 -1.03 30.07 -13.44
C ASN A 550 -0.14 28.98 -14.10
N MET A 551 1.17 29.23 -14.18
CA MET A 551 2.20 28.28 -14.64
C MET A 551 3.22 27.95 -13.53
N ARG A 552 2.99 28.37 -12.28
CA ARG A 552 3.91 28.15 -11.14
C ARG A 552 4.36 26.71 -10.91
N GLY A 553 3.57 25.73 -11.37
CA GLY A 553 3.87 24.31 -11.28
C GLY A 553 4.58 23.71 -12.49
N GLU A 554 4.89 24.48 -13.55
CA GLU A 554 5.60 24.02 -14.75
C GLU A 554 7.11 23.98 -14.48
N PHE A 555 7.69 22.78 -14.40
CA PHE A 555 9.14 22.55 -14.24
C PHE A 555 9.79 23.26 -13.03
N PHE A 556 8.98 23.65 -12.04
CA PHE A 556 9.35 24.49 -10.91
C PHE A 556 10.39 23.87 -9.96
N LEU A 557 10.53 22.54 -9.97
CA LEU A 557 11.46 21.78 -9.13
C LEU A 557 12.12 20.67 -9.94
N PHE A 558 13.45 20.68 -9.93
CA PHE A 558 14.32 19.68 -10.52
C PHE A 558 14.92 18.80 -9.42
N TYR A 559 14.96 17.49 -9.65
CA TYR A 559 15.75 16.55 -8.88
C TYR A 559 16.97 16.10 -9.69
N SER A 560 18.14 16.16 -9.07
CA SER A 560 19.38 15.52 -9.52
C SER A 560 19.35 14.06 -9.09
N TYR A 561 19.42 13.15 -10.07
CA TYR A 561 19.50 11.72 -9.84
C TYR A 561 20.94 11.19 -10.01
N SER A 562 21.95 12.04 -10.29
CA SER A 562 23.34 11.61 -10.57
C SER A 562 23.90 10.62 -9.55
N SER A 563 23.70 10.88 -8.25
CA SER A 563 24.18 10.05 -7.14
C SER A 563 23.44 8.71 -6.98
N VAL A 564 22.32 8.49 -7.69
CA VAL A 564 21.40 7.36 -7.44
C VAL A 564 20.98 6.58 -8.69
N ALA A 565 20.88 7.22 -9.85
CA ALA A 565 20.47 6.58 -11.09
C ALA A 565 21.60 5.77 -11.76
N GLY A 566 22.86 6.06 -11.43
CA GLY A 566 24.06 5.49 -12.08
C GLY A 566 24.58 6.31 -13.26
N GLY A 567 23.96 7.46 -13.56
CA GLY A 567 24.35 8.36 -14.64
C GLY A 567 23.69 9.74 -14.51
N PRO A 568 24.12 10.74 -15.30
CA PRO A 568 23.69 12.13 -15.22
C PRO A 568 22.24 12.32 -15.69
N LEU A 569 21.31 12.15 -14.75
CA LEU A 569 19.87 12.20 -14.95
C LEU A 569 19.28 13.38 -14.15
N LEU A 570 18.54 14.25 -14.82
CA LEU A 570 17.64 15.22 -14.19
C LEU A 570 16.19 14.75 -14.29
N VAL A 571 15.38 15.11 -13.30
CA VAL A 571 13.93 14.90 -13.29
C VAL A 571 13.23 16.19 -12.92
N ALA A 572 12.61 16.87 -13.89
CA ALA A 572 11.78 18.05 -13.67
C ALA A 572 10.34 17.63 -13.31
N LEU A 573 9.71 18.32 -12.36
CA LEU A 573 8.33 18.06 -11.92
C LEU A 573 7.32 19.00 -12.57
N VAL A 574 6.09 18.50 -12.77
CA VAL A 574 4.96 19.29 -13.28
C VAL A 574 3.73 19.07 -12.40
N ALA A 575 3.30 20.12 -11.70
CA ALA A 575 2.25 20.11 -10.68
C ALA A 575 1.15 21.17 -10.94
N GLY A 576 0.10 21.17 -10.12
CA GLY A 576 -0.98 22.17 -10.17
C GLY A 576 -1.67 22.25 -11.53
N GLU A 577 -2.05 23.46 -11.96
CA GLU A 577 -2.73 23.71 -13.25
C GLU A 577 -1.86 23.29 -14.45
N ALA A 578 -0.54 23.47 -14.33
CA ALA A 578 0.41 23.08 -15.37
C ALA A 578 0.39 21.57 -15.65
N ALA A 579 0.16 20.72 -14.63
CA ALA A 579 0.09 19.27 -14.80
C ALA A 579 -1.06 18.84 -15.74
N VAL A 580 -2.18 19.57 -15.72
CA VAL A 580 -3.35 19.32 -16.59
C VAL A 580 -3.06 19.75 -18.03
N LYS A 581 -2.47 20.93 -18.22
CA LYS A 581 -2.04 21.42 -19.54
C LYS A 581 -1.00 20.48 -20.17
N PHE A 582 -0.06 20.02 -19.36
CA PHE A 582 1.06 19.16 -19.75
C PHE A 582 0.66 17.78 -20.26
N GLU A 583 -0.48 17.20 -19.85
CA GLU A 583 -0.98 15.94 -20.42
C GLU A 583 -1.18 16.05 -21.95
N ASN A 584 -1.61 17.21 -22.45
CA ASN A 584 -1.87 17.45 -23.87
C ASN A 584 -0.68 18.06 -24.63
N MET A 585 0.40 18.43 -23.93
CA MET A 585 1.63 18.97 -24.53
C MET A 585 2.38 17.88 -25.31
N SER A 586 3.09 18.23 -26.38
CA SER A 586 3.95 17.25 -27.07
C SER A 586 5.23 16.95 -26.24
N PRO A 587 5.77 15.72 -26.23
CA PRO A 587 7.02 15.43 -25.52
C PRO A 587 8.22 16.24 -26.01
N VAL A 588 8.23 16.65 -27.29
CA VAL A 588 9.29 17.49 -27.87
C VAL A 588 9.23 18.91 -27.31
N GLU A 589 8.03 19.50 -27.22
CA GLU A 589 7.82 20.80 -26.57
C GLU A 589 8.14 20.74 -25.08
N SER A 590 7.67 19.71 -24.37
CA SER A 590 7.98 19.48 -22.95
C SER A 590 9.49 19.46 -22.67
N VAL A 591 10.26 18.79 -23.53
CA VAL A 591 11.73 18.74 -23.40
C VAL A 591 12.37 20.06 -23.79
N SER A 592 11.86 20.75 -24.82
CA SER A 592 12.39 22.05 -25.27
C SER A 592 12.27 23.11 -24.17
N ARG A 593 11.09 23.26 -23.56
CA ARG A 593 10.86 24.17 -22.42
C ARG A 593 11.80 23.88 -21.23
N VAL A 594 12.00 22.59 -20.91
CA VAL A 594 12.95 22.19 -19.85
C VAL A 594 14.39 22.57 -20.22
N LEU A 595 14.80 22.38 -21.47
CA LEU A 595 16.14 22.78 -21.94
C LEU A 595 16.32 24.29 -21.98
N GLU A 596 15.27 25.07 -22.26
CA GLU A 596 15.29 26.54 -22.21
C GLU A 596 15.51 27.04 -20.78
N ILE A 597 14.79 26.49 -19.79
CA ILE A 597 14.99 26.77 -18.36
C ILE A 597 16.42 26.43 -17.92
N LEU A 598 16.92 25.24 -18.30
CA LEU A 598 18.28 24.81 -17.97
C LEU A 598 19.34 25.72 -18.63
N LYS A 599 19.18 26.08 -19.90
CA LYS A 599 20.07 27.02 -20.60
C LYS A 599 20.05 28.39 -19.93
N GLY A 600 18.87 28.88 -19.52
CA GLY A 600 18.71 30.11 -18.73
C GLY A 600 19.45 30.06 -17.38
N ILE A 601 19.42 28.94 -16.67
CA ILE A 601 20.09 28.78 -15.35
C ILE A 601 21.61 28.59 -15.46
N PHE A 602 22.10 27.89 -16.50
CA PHE A 602 23.49 27.43 -16.54
C PHE A 602 24.39 28.17 -17.54
N SER A 603 23.87 28.61 -18.69
CA SER A 603 24.70 29.31 -19.69
C SER A 603 25.20 30.69 -19.24
N PRO A 604 24.47 31.50 -18.43
CA PRO A 604 25.02 32.71 -17.81
C PRO A 604 26.17 32.45 -16.81
N LYS A 605 26.37 31.20 -16.38
CA LYS A 605 27.50 30.78 -15.52
C LYS A 605 28.70 30.28 -16.35
N GLY A 606 28.65 30.39 -17.69
CA GLY A 606 29.65 29.82 -18.60
C GLY A 606 29.48 28.32 -18.86
N ILE A 607 28.41 27.70 -18.36
CA ILE A 607 28.19 26.24 -18.46
C ILE A 607 27.33 25.94 -19.69
N ALA A 608 27.89 25.21 -20.65
CA ALA A 608 27.17 24.69 -21.79
C ALA A 608 26.22 23.56 -21.35
N VAL A 609 24.93 23.71 -21.62
CA VAL A 609 23.91 22.67 -21.46
C VAL A 609 23.90 21.81 -22.72
N PRO A 610 24.31 20.54 -22.66
CA PRO A 610 24.35 19.65 -23.81
C PRO A 610 22.94 19.19 -24.21
N ASP A 611 22.80 18.71 -25.44
CA ASP A 611 21.56 18.08 -25.89
C ASP A 611 21.30 16.75 -25.17
N PRO A 612 20.03 16.38 -24.95
CA PRO A 612 19.68 15.19 -24.17
C PRO A 612 19.93 13.91 -24.98
N LEU A 613 20.55 12.92 -24.33
CA LEU A 613 20.74 11.58 -24.90
C LEU A 613 19.41 10.80 -24.98
N GLN A 614 18.54 11.00 -23.98
CA GLN A 614 17.20 10.43 -23.95
C GLN A 614 16.31 11.23 -23.00
N ALA A 615 15.03 11.40 -23.34
CA ALA A 615 14.04 12.00 -22.47
C ALA A 615 12.76 11.14 -22.38
N VAL A 616 12.06 11.21 -21.25
CA VAL A 616 10.78 10.53 -21.01
C VAL A 616 9.85 11.46 -20.22
N CYS A 617 8.71 11.80 -20.82
CA CYS A 617 7.62 12.52 -20.15
C CYS A 617 6.58 11.52 -19.64
N THR A 618 6.02 11.75 -18.44
CA THR A 618 4.90 10.94 -17.92
C THR A 618 3.54 11.52 -18.35
N ARG A 619 2.53 10.65 -18.39
CA ARG A 619 1.13 10.99 -18.69
C ARG A 619 0.22 10.20 -17.74
N TRP A 620 0.32 10.49 -16.44
CA TRP A 620 -0.39 9.72 -15.41
C TRP A 620 -1.91 9.93 -15.44
N GLY A 621 -2.39 11.05 -15.98
CA GLY A 621 -3.81 11.33 -16.17
C GLY A 621 -4.44 10.53 -17.31
N GLN A 622 -3.70 10.35 -18.41
CA GLN A 622 -4.11 9.52 -19.56
C GLN A 622 -3.84 8.01 -19.36
N ASP A 623 -3.04 7.60 -18.36
CA ASP A 623 -2.77 6.19 -18.07
C ASP A 623 -4.04 5.47 -17.59
N GLN A 624 -4.63 4.64 -18.47
CA GLN A 624 -5.91 3.93 -18.23
C GLN A 624 -5.93 2.99 -17.01
N PHE A 625 -4.77 2.69 -16.44
CA PHE A 625 -4.63 1.89 -15.22
C PHE A 625 -4.18 2.76 -14.03
N SER A 626 -4.52 4.05 -14.05
CA SER A 626 -4.28 5.03 -12.99
C SER A 626 -5.30 6.16 -12.99
N TYR A 627 -5.47 6.86 -14.12
CA TYR A 627 -6.26 8.09 -14.26
C TYR A 627 -5.89 9.22 -13.27
N GLY A 628 -4.59 9.40 -13.01
CA GLY A 628 -4.04 10.34 -12.03
C GLY A 628 -2.85 9.75 -11.26
N SER A 629 -2.28 10.52 -10.33
CA SER A 629 -1.11 10.15 -9.54
C SER A 629 -1.46 9.51 -8.19
N TYR A 630 -2.19 10.20 -7.32
CA TYR A 630 -2.52 9.72 -5.95
C TYR A 630 -3.67 10.51 -5.33
N SER A 631 -4.26 10.01 -4.24
CA SER A 631 -5.39 10.66 -3.58
C SER A 631 -5.02 11.93 -2.80
N TYR A 632 -6.02 12.79 -2.57
CA TYR A 632 -5.94 13.93 -1.66
C TYR A 632 -7.29 14.15 -0.96
N VAL A 633 -7.33 14.86 0.17
CA VAL A 633 -8.60 15.19 0.83
C VAL A 633 -9.22 16.44 0.19
N ALA A 634 -10.25 16.22 -0.62
CA ALA A 634 -10.96 17.28 -1.32
C ALA A 634 -11.93 18.02 -0.38
N ILE A 635 -12.40 19.20 -0.80
CA ILE A 635 -13.54 19.89 -0.16
C ILE A 635 -14.75 18.94 -0.11
N GLY A 636 -15.49 18.91 1.00
CA GLY A 636 -16.57 17.95 1.25
C GLY A 636 -16.12 16.55 1.67
N ALA A 637 -14.83 16.20 1.53
CA ALA A 637 -14.27 14.92 1.98
C ALA A 637 -13.57 15.04 3.35
N SER A 638 -13.45 13.92 4.06
CA SER A 638 -12.65 13.82 5.30
C SER A 638 -11.66 12.65 5.24
N GLY A 639 -10.85 12.49 6.30
CA GLY A 639 -10.04 11.29 6.48
C GLY A 639 -10.88 10.00 6.58
N ASP A 640 -12.14 10.09 6.98
CA ASP A 640 -13.04 8.93 7.17
C ASP A 640 -13.44 8.30 5.82
N ASP A 641 -13.38 9.04 4.71
CA ASP A 641 -13.62 8.48 3.38
C ASP A 641 -12.57 7.43 2.99
N TYR A 642 -11.33 7.51 3.52
CA TYR A 642 -10.32 6.47 3.35
C TYR A 642 -10.70 5.17 4.08
N ASP A 643 -11.28 5.28 5.28
CA ASP A 643 -11.75 4.13 6.05
C ASP A 643 -12.98 3.52 5.36
N ILE A 644 -13.94 4.35 4.92
CA ILE A 644 -15.10 3.92 4.13
C ILE A 644 -14.66 3.21 2.85
N LEU A 645 -13.61 3.67 2.17
CA LEU A 645 -13.12 2.98 0.98
C LEU A 645 -12.43 1.65 1.32
N ALA A 646 -11.82 1.50 2.50
CA ALA A 646 -11.26 0.25 3.00
C ALA A 646 -12.33 -0.82 3.37
N GLU A 647 -13.53 -0.42 3.82
CA GLU A 647 -14.59 -1.34 4.28
C GLU A 647 -14.84 -2.52 3.30
N SER A 648 -14.88 -3.75 3.81
CA SER A 648 -15.22 -4.93 2.99
C SER A 648 -16.72 -4.96 2.66
N VAL A 649 -17.06 -5.52 1.49
CA VAL A 649 -18.45 -5.71 1.05
C VAL A 649 -18.80 -7.19 1.06
N ALA A 650 -19.90 -7.53 1.75
CA ALA A 650 -20.47 -8.87 1.88
C ALA A 650 -19.49 -9.97 2.37
N ASP A 651 -18.40 -9.61 3.05
CA ASP A 651 -17.27 -10.51 3.36
C ASP A 651 -16.75 -11.26 2.11
N ARG A 652 -16.82 -10.63 0.93
CA ARG A 652 -16.40 -11.19 -0.37
C ARG A 652 -15.47 -10.25 -1.14
N VAL A 653 -15.74 -8.94 -1.12
CA VAL A 653 -14.92 -7.92 -1.79
C VAL A 653 -14.17 -7.09 -0.74
N PHE A 654 -12.86 -7.04 -0.84
CA PHE A 654 -11.95 -6.31 0.07
C PHE A 654 -11.21 -5.21 -0.71
N PHE A 655 -10.71 -4.17 -0.03
CA PHE A 655 -10.11 -3.00 -0.68
C PHE A 655 -8.77 -2.60 -0.05
N ALA A 656 -7.69 -2.56 -0.84
CA ALA A 656 -6.36 -2.10 -0.42
C ALA A 656 -5.74 -1.12 -1.43
N GLY A 657 -4.73 -0.36 -1.02
CA GLY A 657 -4.11 0.71 -1.81
C GLY A 657 -3.90 1.98 -0.98
N GLU A 658 -3.14 2.95 -1.51
CA GLU A 658 -2.91 4.21 -0.79
C GLU A 658 -4.20 4.97 -0.48
N ALA A 659 -5.15 5.01 -1.42
CA ALA A 659 -6.48 5.55 -1.21
C ALA A 659 -7.38 4.73 -0.25
N THR A 660 -6.84 3.77 0.50
CA THR A 660 -7.56 3.03 1.56
C THR A 660 -6.85 3.13 2.91
N ASN A 661 -5.91 4.07 3.07
CA ASN A 661 -5.07 4.19 4.27
C ASN A 661 -5.03 5.63 4.77
N LYS A 662 -5.94 5.96 5.69
CA LYS A 662 -6.11 7.28 6.33
C LYS A 662 -4.84 7.85 6.96
N GLN A 663 -4.01 7.00 7.57
CA GLN A 663 -2.79 7.43 8.25
C GLN A 663 -1.62 7.68 7.30
N TYR A 664 -1.64 7.10 6.09
CA TYR A 664 -0.53 7.13 5.14
C TYR A 664 -1.03 7.22 3.67
N PRO A 665 -1.96 8.13 3.33
CA PRO A 665 -2.52 8.26 1.99
C PRO A 665 -1.45 8.69 0.98
N ALA A 666 -1.73 8.60 -0.31
CA ALA A 666 -0.81 8.89 -1.42
C ALA A 666 0.53 8.09 -1.49
N THR A 667 0.96 7.42 -0.42
CA THR A 667 2.32 6.92 -0.28
C THR A 667 2.52 5.47 -0.72
N MET A 668 3.74 5.16 -1.16
CA MET A 668 4.18 3.77 -1.42
C MET A 668 4.07 2.87 -0.18
N HIS A 669 4.29 3.42 1.02
CA HIS A 669 4.30 2.64 2.25
C HIS A 669 2.88 2.42 2.79
N GLY A 670 1.96 3.38 2.66
CA GLY A 670 0.54 3.21 2.98
C GLY A 670 -0.16 2.20 2.05
N ALA A 671 0.22 2.15 0.78
CA ALA A 671 -0.18 1.08 -0.13
C ALA A 671 0.34 -0.30 0.33
N PHE A 672 1.61 -0.42 0.73
CA PHE A 672 2.14 -1.68 1.29
C PHE A 672 1.38 -2.10 2.56
N LEU A 673 1.16 -1.17 3.50
CA LEU A 673 0.49 -1.43 4.77
C LEU A 673 -0.97 -1.87 4.61
N SER A 674 -1.75 -1.21 3.74
CA SER A 674 -3.14 -1.64 3.44
C SER A 674 -3.21 -3.03 2.82
N GLY A 675 -2.19 -3.42 2.03
CA GLY A 675 -2.06 -4.80 1.54
C GLY A 675 -1.86 -5.82 2.67
N MET A 676 -1.02 -5.50 3.66
CA MET A 676 -0.84 -6.35 4.85
C MET A 676 -2.11 -6.41 5.72
N ARG A 677 -2.80 -5.27 5.89
CA ARG A 677 -4.08 -5.16 6.62
C ARG A 677 -5.15 -6.07 6.00
N GLU A 678 -5.41 -5.96 4.70
CA GLU A 678 -6.46 -6.80 4.07
C GLU A 678 -6.11 -8.29 4.08
N ALA A 679 -4.84 -8.67 3.97
CA ALA A 679 -4.43 -10.07 4.13
C ALA A 679 -4.75 -10.62 5.54
N ALA A 680 -4.57 -9.80 6.58
CA ALA A 680 -4.94 -10.15 7.94
C ALA A 680 -6.47 -10.17 8.15
N HIS A 681 -7.18 -9.20 7.57
CA HIS A 681 -8.64 -9.06 7.59
C HIS A 681 -9.33 -10.25 6.93
N ILE A 682 -8.92 -10.65 5.72
CA ILE A 682 -9.40 -11.85 5.01
C ILE A 682 -9.23 -13.11 5.88
N ASN A 683 -8.05 -13.30 6.48
CA ASN A 683 -7.78 -14.41 7.40
C ASN A 683 -8.62 -14.33 8.70
N ARG A 684 -9.05 -13.13 9.12
CA ARG A 684 -9.97 -12.92 10.27
C ARG A 684 -11.41 -13.28 9.89
N VAL A 685 -11.91 -12.82 8.74
CA VAL A 685 -13.25 -13.15 8.20
C VAL A 685 -13.39 -14.65 7.96
N VAL A 686 -12.40 -15.28 7.36
CA VAL A 686 -12.41 -16.74 7.14
C VAL A 686 -12.43 -17.50 8.46
N LYS A 687 -11.64 -17.09 9.46
CA LYS A 687 -11.73 -17.67 10.81
C LYS A 687 -13.11 -17.47 11.45
N ARG A 688 -13.74 -16.29 11.32
CA ARG A 688 -15.12 -16.05 11.80
C ARG A 688 -16.15 -16.96 11.12
N ARG A 689 -15.96 -17.32 9.84
CA ARG A 689 -16.78 -18.29 9.10
C ARG A 689 -16.49 -19.75 9.46
N SER A 690 -15.25 -20.11 9.75
CA SER A 690 -14.84 -21.48 10.14
C SER A 690 -15.10 -21.81 11.60
N MET A 691 -15.15 -20.81 12.48
CA MET A 691 -15.62 -21.00 13.86
C MET A 691 -17.13 -21.28 13.84
N PRO A 692 -17.63 -22.34 14.52
CA PRO A 692 -19.05 -22.41 14.82
C PRO A 692 -19.41 -21.20 15.68
N SER A 693 -20.51 -20.49 15.36
CA SER A 693 -21.02 -19.45 16.26
C SER A 693 -21.38 -20.07 17.62
N PRO A 694 -21.37 -19.31 18.73
CA PRO A 694 -21.75 -19.84 20.04
C PRO A 694 -23.15 -20.49 20.03
N GLU A 695 -24.07 -19.91 19.26
CA GLU A 695 -25.42 -20.44 18.99
C GLU A 695 -25.37 -21.79 18.25
N LYS A 696 -24.48 -21.94 17.25
CA LYS A 696 -24.32 -23.19 16.50
C LYS A 696 -23.60 -24.28 17.30
N LEU A 697 -22.66 -23.94 18.17
CA LEU A 697 -21.90 -24.96 18.93
C LEU A 697 -22.76 -25.60 20.03
N ASN A 698 -23.68 -24.85 20.64
CA ASN A 698 -24.64 -25.42 21.59
C ASN A 698 -25.76 -26.19 20.87
N ASN A 699 -26.35 -25.63 19.80
CA ASN A 699 -27.55 -26.22 19.22
C ASN A 699 -27.27 -27.40 18.26
N ILE A 700 -26.19 -27.39 17.45
CA ILE A 700 -25.99 -28.43 16.42
C ILE A 700 -25.81 -29.83 17.03
N ASN A 701 -25.09 -29.95 18.15
CA ASN A 701 -24.77 -31.24 18.76
C ASN A 701 -25.78 -31.71 19.84
N GLN A 702 -26.80 -30.92 20.17
CA GLN A 702 -27.89 -31.34 21.07
C GLN A 702 -29.26 -31.37 20.36
N GLU A 703 -29.60 -30.40 19.52
CA GLU A 703 -30.95 -30.28 18.96
C GLU A 703 -31.22 -31.09 17.68
N SER A 704 -30.17 -31.61 17.02
CA SER A 704 -30.32 -32.58 15.92
C SER A 704 -30.58 -33.98 16.48
N SER A 705 -29.70 -34.43 17.38
CA SER A 705 -29.82 -35.66 18.19
C SER A 705 -31.22 -35.81 18.77
N ASP A 706 -31.71 -34.77 19.47
CA ASP A 706 -33.04 -34.77 20.08
C ASP A 706 -34.20 -35.04 19.10
N LEU A 707 -34.14 -34.51 17.87
CA LEU A 707 -35.25 -34.69 16.92
C LEU A 707 -35.19 -36.07 16.24
N ASP A 708 -34.00 -36.59 15.95
CA ASP A 708 -33.89 -37.93 15.40
C ASP A 708 -34.28 -39.01 16.41
N ILE A 709 -33.96 -38.83 17.71
CA ILE A 709 -34.47 -39.68 18.82
C ILE A 709 -36.01 -39.70 18.84
N LEU A 710 -36.68 -38.55 18.68
CA LEU A 710 -38.15 -38.53 18.61
C LEU A 710 -38.69 -39.35 17.42
N PHE A 711 -38.00 -39.33 16.28
CA PHE A 711 -38.38 -40.09 15.09
C PHE A 711 -37.78 -41.52 15.02
N GLU A 712 -37.11 -42.02 16.07
CA GLU A 712 -36.88 -43.47 16.25
C GLU A 712 -38.20 -44.20 16.53
N THR A 713 -39.13 -43.51 17.18
CA THR A 713 -40.48 -43.99 17.52
C THR A 713 -41.55 -43.05 16.95
N PRO A 714 -41.76 -43.03 15.62
CA PRO A 714 -42.79 -42.20 15.00
C PRO A 714 -44.19 -42.74 15.31
N ASP A 715 -45.18 -41.84 15.42
CA ASP A 715 -46.58 -42.22 15.68
C ASP A 715 -47.26 -42.82 14.43
N LEU A 716 -46.68 -42.58 13.24
CA LEU A 716 -47.00 -43.26 11.98
C LEU A 716 -45.79 -43.18 11.02
N ALA A 717 -45.54 -44.23 10.25
CA ALA A 717 -44.53 -44.24 9.19
C ALA A 717 -45.03 -45.02 7.95
N PHE A 718 -44.69 -44.54 6.76
CA PHE A 718 -45.05 -45.15 5.48
C PHE A 718 -44.06 -44.74 4.38
N GLY A 719 -43.54 -45.70 3.62
CA GLY A 719 -42.49 -45.44 2.62
C GLY A 719 -41.30 -44.68 3.23
N LYS A 720 -40.92 -43.56 2.63
CA LYS A 720 -39.86 -42.66 3.13
C LYS A 720 -40.32 -41.60 4.14
N PHE A 721 -41.55 -41.72 4.67
CA PHE A 721 -42.17 -40.73 5.56
C PHE A 721 -42.28 -41.24 7.00
N SER A 722 -42.10 -40.33 7.96
CA SER A 722 -42.33 -40.54 9.40
C SER A 722 -43.09 -39.36 9.98
N VAL A 723 -43.99 -39.59 10.93
CA VAL A 723 -44.90 -38.56 11.48
C VAL A 723 -44.88 -38.58 13.00
N LEU A 724 -44.95 -37.39 13.60
CA LEU A 724 -45.27 -37.19 15.01
C LEU A 724 -46.48 -36.25 15.12
N TYR A 725 -47.51 -36.62 15.84
CA TYR A 725 -48.70 -35.79 16.05
C TYR A 725 -48.52 -34.86 17.26
N ASP A 726 -49.19 -33.71 17.26
CA ASP A 726 -49.28 -32.87 18.46
C ASP A 726 -50.05 -33.62 19.57
N PRO A 727 -49.42 -33.94 20.73
CA PRO A 727 -50.06 -34.67 21.81
C PRO A 727 -51.18 -33.86 22.50
N ARG A 728 -51.28 -32.55 22.24
CA ARG A 728 -52.31 -31.67 22.81
C ARG A 728 -53.67 -31.83 22.14
N SER A 729 -53.77 -32.39 20.94
CA SER A 729 -55.04 -32.52 20.22
C SER A 729 -55.13 -33.71 19.26
N ALA A 730 -56.17 -34.52 19.46
CA ALA A 730 -56.56 -35.62 18.57
C ALA A 730 -57.38 -35.18 17.34
N ASP A 731 -57.63 -33.88 17.17
CA ASP A 731 -58.41 -33.33 16.05
C ASP A 731 -57.77 -33.61 14.68
N LEU A 732 -58.59 -33.75 13.64
CA LEU A 732 -58.15 -33.92 12.25
C LEU A 732 -57.52 -32.65 11.66
N GLU A 733 -57.90 -31.48 12.21
CA GLU A 733 -57.27 -30.20 11.90
C GLU A 733 -55.97 -29.95 12.69
N SER A 734 -55.61 -30.80 13.67
CA SER A 734 -54.39 -30.61 14.48
C SER A 734 -53.14 -30.83 13.65
N ASN A 735 -52.08 -30.09 13.99
CA ASN A 735 -50.81 -30.15 13.29
C ASN A 735 -50.00 -31.40 13.69
N ALA A 736 -49.20 -31.87 12.75
CA ALA A 736 -48.26 -32.97 12.90
C ALA A 736 -46.94 -32.60 12.20
N LEU A 737 -45.82 -33.07 12.76
CA LEU A 737 -44.50 -32.90 12.19
C LEU A 737 -44.19 -34.10 11.29
N LEU A 738 -43.91 -33.82 10.02
CA LEU A 738 -43.50 -34.79 9.01
C LEU A 738 -41.98 -34.78 8.86
N ARG A 739 -41.34 -35.96 8.81
CA ARG A 739 -39.96 -36.18 8.36
C ARG A 739 -40.00 -37.00 7.06
N VAL A 740 -39.15 -36.65 6.10
CA VAL A 740 -39.04 -37.30 4.79
C VAL A 740 -37.57 -37.65 4.51
N ALA A 741 -37.30 -38.92 4.21
CA ALA A 741 -35.95 -39.44 3.98
C ALA A 741 -35.57 -39.41 2.48
N PHE A 742 -34.46 -38.76 2.16
CA PHE A 742 -33.85 -38.74 0.83
C PHE A 742 -32.52 -39.48 0.86
N GLN A 743 -32.31 -40.40 -0.07
CA GLN A 743 -31.05 -41.14 -0.19
C GLN A 743 -30.19 -40.47 -1.27
N GLY A 744 -28.90 -40.25 -1.00
CA GLY A 744 -27.98 -39.61 -1.93
C GLY A 744 -26.91 -40.59 -2.44
N ASP A 745 -26.73 -40.68 -3.75
CA ASP A 745 -25.83 -41.66 -4.38
C ASP A 745 -24.33 -41.48 -4.04
N LYS A 746 -23.95 -40.37 -3.40
CA LYS A 746 -22.55 -40.04 -3.06
C LYS A 746 -22.41 -39.20 -1.79
N LEU A 747 -22.41 -39.83 -0.61
CA LEU A 747 -21.68 -39.43 0.61
C LEU A 747 -21.92 -40.48 1.72
N ASN A 748 -20.97 -40.66 2.65
CA ASN A 748 -21.02 -41.70 3.69
C ASN A 748 -21.89 -41.28 4.90
N SER A 749 -23.16 -40.97 4.65
CA SER A 749 -24.18 -40.70 5.67
C SER A 749 -25.56 -41.04 5.08
N ASP A 750 -26.23 -42.08 5.59
CA ASP A 750 -27.14 -42.89 4.78
C ASP A 750 -28.40 -42.18 4.26
N PHE A 751 -28.93 -41.17 4.96
CA PHE A 751 -30.10 -40.41 4.52
C PHE A 751 -30.03 -38.92 4.89
N LEU A 752 -30.48 -38.06 3.96
CA LEU A 752 -30.81 -36.66 4.19
C LEU A 752 -32.27 -36.57 4.63
N TYR A 753 -32.53 -36.05 5.83
CA TYR A 753 -33.89 -35.81 6.32
C TYR A 753 -34.33 -34.36 6.09
N LEU A 754 -35.50 -34.18 5.47
CA LEU A 754 -36.21 -32.90 5.41
C LEU A 754 -37.52 -32.98 6.19
N TYR A 755 -37.98 -31.86 6.70
CA TYR A 755 -39.12 -31.77 7.62
C TYR A 755 -40.19 -30.83 7.07
N GLY A 756 -41.44 -31.04 7.47
CA GLY A 756 -42.57 -30.20 7.10
C GLY A 756 -43.68 -30.23 8.15
N LEU A 757 -44.54 -29.22 8.14
CA LEU A 757 -45.72 -29.13 9.00
C LEU A 757 -46.96 -29.50 8.18
N VAL A 758 -47.75 -30.45 8.65
CA VAL A 758 -48.96 -30.98 7.97
C VAL A 758 -50.11 -31.09 8.96
N GLN A 759 -51.35 -31.10 8.50
CA GLN A 759 -52.51 -31.43 9.34
C GLN A 759 -52.72 -32.95 9.45
N ARG A 760 -53.33 -33.40 10.55
CA ARG A 760 -53.60 -34.82 10.83
C ARG A 760 -54.46 -35.48 9.73
N LYS A 761 -55.39 -34.75 9.10
CA LYS A 761 -56.14 -35.21 7.91
C LYS A 761 -55.26 -35.43 6.68
N GLN A 762 -54.30 -34.53 6.42
CA GLN A 762 -53.37 -34.60 5.29
C GLN A 762 -52.43 -35.82 5.42
N VAL A 763 -52.04 -36.16 6.66
CA VAL A 763 -51.29 -37.40 6.95
C VAL A 763 -52.10 -38.65 6.58
N ILE A 764 -53.40 -38.68 6.92
CA ILE A 764 -54.30 -39.80 6.57
C ILE A 764 -54.49 -39.92 5.05
N GLU A 765 -54.38 -38.83 4.30
CA GLU A 765 -54.39 -38.84 2.83
C GLU A 765 -53.05 -39.30 2.24
N LEU A 766 -51.91 -38.83 2.77
CA LEU A 766 -50.57 -39.28 2.35
C LEU A 766 -50.35 -40.78 2.54
N ASN A 767 -50.93 -41.35 3.60
CA ASN A 767 -50.87 -42.79 3.88
C ASN A 767 -51.75 -43.64 2.93
N LYS A 768 -52.63 -43.04 2.12
CA LYS A 768 -53.45 -43.74 1.10
C LYS A 768 -52.82 -43.74 -0.30
N VAL A 769 -51.92 -42.81 -0.59
CA VAL A 769 -51.11 -42.82 -1.81
C VAL A 769 -50.03 -43.89 -1.66
N GLU A 770 -49.80 -44.73 -2.66
CA GLU A 770 -48.84 -45.85 -2.55
C GLU A 770 -47.37 -45.44 -2.79
N GLU A 771 -47.12 -44.55 -3.75
CA GLU A 771 -45.77 -44.15 -4.18
C GLU A 771 -45.22 -42.92 -3.45
N ASP A 772 -43.94 -42.95 -3.04
CA ASP A 772 -43.29 -41.80 -2.39
C ASP A 772 -43.18 -40.55 -3.29
N LEU A 773 -42.93 -40.70 -4.59
CA LEU A 773 -42.87 -39.57 -5.52
C LEU A 773 -44.24 -38.87 -5.65
N SER A 774 -45.31 -39.66 -5.67
CA SER A 774 -46.69 -39.15 -5.69
C SER A 774 -47.07 -38.49 -4.35
N ARG A 775 -46.59 -39.01 -3.20
CA ARG A 775 -46.71 -38.34 -1.89
C ARG A 775 -45.96 -36.99 -1.85
N ILE A 776 -44.72 -36.91 -2.34
CA ILE A 776 -43.95 -35.65 -2.44
C ILE A 776 -44.67 -34.63 -3.33
N LYS A 777 -45.24 -35.09 -4.45
CA LYS A 777 -46.02 -34.23 -5.35
C LYS A 777 -47.27 -33.68 -4.65
N MET A 778 -48.03 -34.51 -3.94
CA MET A 778 -49.24 -34.10 -3.22
C MET A 778 -48.93 -33.08 -2.11
N LEU A 779 -47.83 -33.27 -1.37
CA LEU A 779 -47.34 -32.29 -0.39
C LEU A 779 -47.09 -30.90 -1.00
N ASN A 780 -46.39 -30.85 -2.14
CA ASN A 780 -45.96 -29.59 -2.74
C ASN A 780 -47.09 -28.91 -3.55
N CYS A 781 -47.82 -29.68 -4.36
CA CYS A 781 -48.86 -29.14 -5.25
C CYS A 781 -50.20 -28.90 -4.56
N ASP A 782 -50.65 -29.88 -3.77
CA ASP A 782 -52.04 -29.93 -3.31
C ASP A 782 -52.18 -29.43 -1.86
N PHE A 783 -51.16 -29.66 -1.02
CA PHE A 783 -51.10 -29.16 0.36
C PHE A 783 -50.21 -27.91 0.54
N GLN A 784 -49.43 -27.53 -0.47
CA GLN A 784 -48.49 -26.38 -0.46
C GLN A 784 -47.45 -26.41 0.67
N VAL A 785 -47.10 -27.61 1.14
CA VAL A 785 -46.17 -27.85 2.25
C VAL A 785 -44.73 -27.86 1.72
N ARG A 786 -43.98 -26.81 2.08
CA ARG A 786 -42.54 -26.73 1.80
C ARG A 786 -41.76 -27.62 2.77
N LEU A 787 -41.05 -28.61 2.23
CA LEU A 787 -40.05 -29.36 2.99
C LEU A 787 -38.77 -28.53 3.17
N VAL A 788 -38.22 -28.53 4.39
CA VAL A 788 -37.10 -27.69 4.82
C VAL A 788 -36.11 -28.45 5.73
N GLY A 789 -34.93 -27.90 5.99
CA GLY A 789 -33.98 -28.49 6.94
C GLY A 789 -34.41 -28.32 8.40
N ARG A 790 -33.81 -29.08 9.33
CA ARG A 790 -34.05 -28.97 10.79
C ARG A 790 -34.01 -27.51 11.27
N ASN A 791 -33.05 -26.72 10.77
CA ASN A 791 -32.76 -25.35 11.21
C ASN A 791 -33.69 -24.30 10.58
N ASP A 792 -34.49 -24.69 9.60
CA ASP A 792 -35.39 -23.82 8.81
C ASP A 792 -36.87 -24.04 9.18
N LEU A 793 -37.12 -24.86 10.22
CA LEU A 793 -38.46 -25.12 10.75
C LEU A 793 -39.07 -23.85 11.38
N CYS A 794 -40.37 -23.66 11.16
CA CYS A 794 -41.09 -22.51 11.69
C CYS A 794 -41.44 -22.68 13.19
N ASN A 795 -41.68 -21.56 13.89
CA ASN A 795 -42.02 -21.54 15.32
C ASN A 795 -43.19 -22.46 15.72
N ALA A 796 -44.13 -22.73 14.81
CA ALA A 796 -45.24 -23.67 15.04
C ALA A 796 -44.77 -25.13 15.11
N ALA A 797 -43.74 -25.49 14.33
CA ALA A 797 -43.12 -26.81 14.36
C ALA A 797 -42.27 -26.98 15.64
N GLU A 798 -41.47 -25.98 16.03
CA GLU A 798 -40.71 -26.01 17.28
C GLU A 798 -41.63 -26.16 18.50
N CYS A 799 -42.76 -25.46 18.52
CA CYS A 799 -43.77 -25.59 19.57
C CYS A 799 -44.28 -27.04 19.71
N ILE A 800 -44.51 -27.73 18.59
CA ILE A 800 -44.95 -29.13 18.58
C ILE A 800 -43.81 -30.07 19.01
N ILE A 801 -42.58 -29.85 18.55
CA ILE A 801 -41.39 -30.59 19.00
C ILE A 801 -41.27 -30.50 20.54
N THR A 802 -41.38 -29.29 21.11
CA THR A 802 -41.36 -29.10 22.57
C THR A 802 -42.46 -29.89 23.26
N CYS A 803 -43.70 -29.85 22.76
CA CYS A 803 -44.82 -30.59 23.37
C CYS A 803 -44.67 -32.10 23.26
N ILE A 804 -44.12 -32.63 22.15
CA ILE A 804 -43.82 -34.07 22.01
C ILE A 804 -42.73 -34.48 23.00
N LYS A 805 -41.63 -33.70 23.14
CA LYS A 805 -40.58 -33.96 24.14
C LYS A 805 -41.17 -34.04 25.54
N SER A 806 -41.97 -33.05 25.95
CA SER A 806 -42.60 -33.03 27.27
C SER A 806 -43.52 -34.23 27.50
N GLY A 807 -44.38 -34.59 26.53
CA GLY A 807 -45.31 -35.72 26.66
C GLY A 807 -44.60 -37.08 26.79
N ARG A 808 -43.48 -37.27 26.07
CA ARG A 808 -42.69 -38.50 26.14
C ARG A 808 -41.85 -38.58 27.41
N LEU A 809 -41.28 -37.47 27.89
CA LEU A 809 -40.60 -37.38 29.20
C LEU A 809 -41.54 -37.61 30.40
N SER A 810 -42.85 -37.40 30.25
CA SER A 810 -43.86 -37.76 31.27
C SER A 810 -44.40 -39.20 31.13
N SER A 811 -43.83 -40.00 30.23
CA SER A 811 -44.24 -41.40 29.96
C SER A 811 -43.17 -42.43 30.35
N THR A 812 -42.14 -41.99 31.08
CA THR A 812 -40.98 -42.78 31.54
C THR A 812 -40.74 -42.60 33.03
#